data_AF-A0ABD4BFE1-F1
#
_entry.id   AF-A0ABD4BFE1-F1
#
_cell.length_a   1.000
_cell.length_b   1.000
_cell.length_c   1.000
_cell.angle_alpha   90.00
_cell.angle_beta   90.00
_cell.angle_gamma   90.00
#
_symmetry.space_group_name_H-M   'P 1'
#
loop_
_entity.id
_entity.type
_entity.pdbx_description
1 polymer ?
#
loop_
_entity_poly.entity_id
_entity_poly.type
_entity_poly.pdbx_seq_one_letter_code
_entity_poly.pdbx_strand_id
1 'polypeptide(L)'
;MAVQPGPTEKRYAANGVATSYSIPFLLLEASDLQVTLNGTVITAGFTLTGVGNPASTITFIPPVFATPPSGDLLLELNVPFQRLTDYQENGDFLAITVNKDFDRLWQAIKQLLRFTGRALTLGAFDIDGAGYYRAKGNGIADLRDPVNPQDAVTKNWVGLFIDSVSGAINNTLGIVYDAGTLFDYLRFGVVRSVDNYAALLALSPTRNIRAKTLGYYAAGDGGGGDYIYETGTGWRLLHSGKVNILQFGAKSGFEFDSYPAINAAIQAVKNFGLSGRGGVIEAPNGIFTISGTLLLDAQCCTLKGQGGHATFFRSTALNKPIVKISAPYCFVVGCELATSSEGVSGSIGIEVNDHNFTATDFVIGGVFDGVVIRSGAMHKFQRLDISDCRNTGFLFAGNAPTLFLNDIFISDWFIGSNDNTKFALGHFRVLGRLEALMIGKGDGIGGVYSFTCDDLGTGGMRYCTFNSVFFDGTTRGAVFTNAEHLHFTDCWASNGRGVAAPGMSFLGCSHFTIKGYQGYNCGGAGLFITFCTDFTVDSIDVTANSVDGAEGSPGVLISNSTRFTVANGTGGKGVVGFQTFGLLVGINCSNYALIANNFFDNASGSIFEDAGNVFRRAAFNANYITRAKNVTALPAGQTFVDVPHTLSRVPKIQEISITPNTDMATPAYVSAVNGTTFRVSTRTSNSGTSYFSWDADISEQA
;
A
#
# COMPACT_ATOMS: atom_id res chain seq x y z
N MET A 1 -48.95 -37.64 93.20
CA MET A 1 -47.47 -37.43 93.22
C MET A 1 -47.24 -36.27 92.28
N ALA A 2 -46.65 -35.15 92.72
CA ALA A 2 -46.65 -33.94 91.90
C ALA A 2 -45.95 -34.12 90.54
N VAL A 3 -46.55 -33.56 89.47
CA VAL A 3 -45.94 -33.51 88.12
C VAL A 3 -44.60 -32.79 88.16
N GLN A 4 -43.54 -33.49 87.77
CA GLN A 4 -42.20 -32.92 87.67
C GLN A 4 -41.96 -32.24 86.31
N PRO A 5 -41.07 -31.23 86.25
CA PRO A 5 -40.53 -30.75 84.99
C PRO A 5 -39.81 -31.89 84.27
N GLY A 6 -40.02 -32.00 82.97
CA GLY A 6 -39.48 -33.12 82.19
C GLY A 6 -40.07 -33.15 80.78
N PRO A 7 -39.52 -33.99 79.89
CA PRO A 7 -39.98 -34.07 78.52
C PRO A 7 -41.45 -34.52 78.46
N THR A 8 -42.10 -34.25 77.33
CA THR A 8 -43.44 -34.81 77.00
C THR A 8 -43.36 -35.80 75.84
N GLU A 9 -42.16 -36.05 75.33
CA GLU A 9 -41.91 -37.02 74.29
C GLU A 9 -40.53 -37.63 74.46
N LYS A 10 -40.35 -38.82 73.90
CA LYS A 10 -39.05 -39.45 73.76
C LYS A 10 -38.98 -40.20 72.44
N ARG A 11 -37.98 -39.86 71.64
CA ARG A 11 -37.61 -40.61 70.44
C ARG A 11 -36.51 -41.61 70.76
N TYR A 12 -36.65 -42.80 70.21
CA TYR A 12 -35.67 -43.88 70.24
C TYR A 12 -35.38 -44.35 68.82
N ALA A 13 -34.10 -44.56 68.51
CA ALA A 13 -33.71 -45.39 67.38
C ALA A 13 -33.80 -46.86 67.83
N ALA A 14 -34.97 -47.46 67.65
CA ALA A 14 -35.23 -48.84 68.02
C ALA A 14 -34.39 -49.77 67.13
N ASN A 15 -33.70 -50.73 67.74
CA ASN A 15 -32.65 -51.52 67.07
C ASN A 15 -33.14 -52.90 66.58
N GLY A 16 -34.42 -53.21 66.71
CA GLY A 16 -34.96 -54.54 66.36
C GLY A 16 -34.62 -55.64 67.36
N VAL A 17 -33.94 -55.32 68.48
CA VAL A 17 -33.50 -56.29 69.49
C VAL A 17 -34.10 -55.98 70.87
N ALA A 18 -34.05 -54.71 71.31
CA ALA A 18 -34.58 -54.31 72.61
C ALA A 18 -36.11 -54.31 72.60
N THR A 19 -36.71 -55.04 73.54
CA THR A 19 -38.16 -55.15 73.70
C THR A 19 -38.74 -54.13 74.67
N SER A 20 -37.91 -53.48 75.49
CA SER A 20 -38.36 -52.54 76.52
C SER A 20 -37.71 -51.17 76.35
N TYR A 21 -38.52 -50.12 76.43
CA TYR A 21 -38.09 -48.73 76.34
C TYR A 21 -38.65 -47.93 77.52
N SER A 22 -37.84 -47.01 78.03
CA SER A 22 -38.26 -46.12 79.11
C SER A 22 -39.17 -45.02 78.55
N ILE A 23 -40.21 -44.69 79.30
CA ILE A 23 -41.05 -43.51 79.09
C ILE A 23 -40.63 -42.51 80.17
N PRO A 24 -39.80 -41.49 79.84
CA PRO A 24 -39.19 -40.60 80.84
C PRO A 24 -40.14 -39.48 81.29
N PHE A 25 -41.44 -39.74 81.23
CA PHE A 25 -42.48 -38.81 81.64
C PHE A 25 -43.63 -39.56 82.29
N LEU A 26 -44.28 -38.90 83.26
CA LEU A 26 -45.39 -39.48 84.01
C LEU A 26 -46.59 -39.72 83.08
N LEU A 27 -47.10 -40.94 83.10
CA LEU A 27 -48.39 -41.33 82.53
C LEU A 27 -49.39 -41.50 83.69
N LEU A 28 -50.50 -40.79 83.68
CA LEU A 28 -51.53 -40.93 84.73
C LEU A 28 -52.46 -42.10 84.43
N GLU A 29 -52.78 -42.28 83.15
CA GLU A 29 -53.48 -43.43 82.59
C GLU A 29 -52.65 -44.02 81.46
N ALA A 30 -52.81 -45.32 81.19
CA ALA A 30 -52.16 -45.98 80.06
C ALA A 30 -52.54 -45.35 78.70
N SER A 31 -53.77 -44.81 78.61
CA SER A 31 -54.28 -44.13 77.42
C SER A 31 -53.67 -42.75 77.19
N ASP A 32 -52.91 -42.21 78.14
CA ASP A 32 -52.23 -40.92 77.99
C ASP A 32 -50.92 -41.03 77.17
N LEU A 33 -50.61 -42.21 76.63
CA LEU A 33 -49.46 -42.46 75.77
C LEU A 33 -49.89 -42.65 74.31
N GLN A 34 -49.31 -41.86 73.41
CA GLN A 34 -49.29 -42.15 71.98
C GLN A 34 -47.95 -42.80 71.63
N VAL A 35 -48.02 -43.92 70.91
CA VAL A 35 -46.85 -44.64 70.41
C VAL A 35 -46.87 -44.58 68.90
N THR A 36 -45.77 -44.13 68.30
CA THR A 36 -45.61 -44.07 66.84
C THR A 36 -44.33 -44.78 66.46
N LEU A 37 -44.43 -45.77 65.57
CA LEU A 37 -43.29 -46.49 65.03
C LEU A 37 -43.21 -46.20 63.53
N ASN A 38 -42.07 -45.67 63.07
CA ASN A 38 -41.82 -45.30 61.67
C ASN A 38 -42.95 -44.44 61.07
N GLY A 39 -43.42 -43.45 61.84
CA GLY A 39 -44.49 -42.53 61.43
C GLY A 39 -45.91 -43.11 61.52
N THR A 40 -46.08 -44.38 61.91
CA THR A 40 -47.40 -45.01 62.06
C THR A 40 -47.77 -45.15 63.53
N VAL A 41 -48.96 -44.68 63.90
CA VAL A 41 -49.48 -44.81 65.27
C VAL A 41 -49.84 -46.28 65.54
N ILE A 42 -49.38 -46.81 66.66
CA ILE A 42 -49.69 -48.18 67.11
C ILE A 42 -50.42 -48.14 68.45
N THR A 43 -51.46 -48.96 68.60
CA THR A 43 -52.37 -48.94 69.75
C THR A 43 -52.40 -50.25 70.55
N ALA A 44 -51.69 -51.28 70.08
CA ALA A 44 -51.64 -52.61 70.71
C ALA A 44 -50.26 -53.27 70.47
N GLY A 45 -50.04 -54.42 71.12
CA GLY A 45 -48.80 -55.22 70.97
C GLY A 45 -47.69 -54.86 71.96
N PHE A 46 -48.01 -54.06 72.97
CA PHE A 46 -47.12 -53.71 74.07
C PHE A 46 -47.88 -53.70 75.39
N THR A 47 -47.16 -53.84 76.50
CA THR A 47 -47.64 -53.63 77.85
C THR A 47 -46.94 -52.44 78.48
N LEU A 48 -47.62 -51.77 79.41
CA LEU A 48 -47.06 -50.66 80.17
C LEU A 48 -46.89 -51.09 81.63
N THR A 49 -45.73 -50.80 82.19
CA THR A 49 -45.45 -50.96 83.62
C THR A 49 -45.02 -49.62 84.21
N GLY A 50 -45.30 -49.40 85.49
CA GLY A 50 -44.96 -48.14 86.15
C GLY A 50 -45.88 -46.96 85.80
N VAL A 51 -47.05 -47.18 85.18
CA VAL A 51 -48.09 -46.13 85.03
C VAL A 51 -48.45 -45.57 86.41
N GLY A 52 -48.61 -44.26 86.51
CA GLY A 52 -48.80 -43.53 87.77
C GLY A 52 -47.49 -43.13 88.48
N ASN A 53 -46.32 -43.54 87.98
CA ASN A 53 -45.00 -43.16 88.50
C ASN A 53 -44.27 -42.16 87.56
N PRO A 54 -43.20 -41.47 88.03
CA PRO A 54 -42.50 -40.45 87.24
C PRO A 54 -41.97 -40.93 85.89
N ALA A 55 -41.65 -42.22 85.80
CA ALA A 55 -41.31 -42.90 84.58
C ALA A 55 -42.09 -44.22 84.50
N SER A 56 -42.48 -44.56 83.28
CA SER A 56 -43.08 -45.85 82.94
C SER A 56 -42.15 -46.62 82.00
N THR A 57 -42.40 -47.90 81.80
CA THR A 57 -41.69 -48.70 80.80
C THR A 57 -42.71 -49.31 79.86
N ILE A 58 -42.49 -49.15 78.56
CA ILE A 58 -43.22 -49.87 77.52
C ILE A 58 -42.44 -51.13 77.15
N THR A 59 -43.09 -52.28 77.16
CA THR A 59 -42.52 -53.56 76.75
C THR A 59 -43.33 -54.13 75.60
N PHE A 60 -42.72 -54.31 74.44
CA PHE A 60 -43.32 -54.91 73.25
C PHE A 60 -43.38 -56.43 73.40
N ILE A 61 -44.55 -57.02 73.14
CA ILE A 61 -44.84 -58.43 73.42
C ILE A 61 -45.15 -59.26 72.14
N PRO A 62 -44.57 -60.46 72.00
CA PRO A 62 -44.98 -61.43 70.96
C PRO A 62 -46.40 -62.00 71.21
N PRO A 63 -47.11 -62.51 70.19
CA PRO A 63 -46.73 -62.55 68.77
C PRO A 63 -47.08 -61.26 68.00
N VAL A 64 -47.75 -60.29 68.63
CA VAL A 64 -48.19 -59.04 67.96
C VAL A 64 -46.99 -58.27 67.41
N PHE A 65 -45.88 -58.26 68.14
CA PHE A 65 -44.56 -57.90 67.62
C PHE A 65 -43.70 -59.16 67.51
N ALA A 66 -43.71 -59.79 66.33
CA ALA A 66 -42.89 -60.97 66.03
C ALA A 66 -41.39 -60.69 66.15
N THR A 67 -41.00 -59.45 65.87
CA THR A 67 -39.67 -58.89 66.13
C THR A 67 -39.81 -57.62 66.97
N PRO A 68 -38.88 -57.34 67.90
CA PRO A 68 -38.84 -56.08 68.62
C PRO A 68 -38.84 -54.87 67.65
N PRO A 69 -39.34 -53.70 68.07
CA PRO A 69 -39.45 -52.54 67.18
C PRO A 69 -38.08 -52.15 66.60
N SER A 70 -38.08 -51.78 65.32
CA SER A 70 -36.92 -51.29 64.58
C SER A 70 -37.27 -49.99 63.85
N GLY A 71 -36.37 -49.00 63.90
CA GLY A 71 -36.56 -47.67 63.30
C GLY A 71 -36.91 -46.57 64.31
N ASP A 72 -37.60 -45.51 63.88
CA ASP A 72 -37.94 -44.36 64.73
C ASP A 72 -39.16 -44.70 65.60
N LEU A 73 -38.91 -44.91 66.89
CA LEU A 73 -39.94 -45.11 67.90
C LEU A 73 -40.13 -43.80 68.66
N LEU A 74 -41.27 -43.16 68.45
CA LEU A 74 -41.69 -41.94 69.13
C LEU A 74 -42.74 -42.29 70.18
N LEU A 75 -42.43 -41.97 71.43
CA LEU A 75 -43.33 -42.06 72.58
C LEU A 75 -43.74 -40.65 72.97
N GLU A 76 -45.03 -40.35 72.96
CA GLU A 76 -45.56 -39.02 73.23
C GLU A 76 -46.61 -39.06 74.32
N LEU A 77 -46.52 -38.12 75.26
CA LEU A 77 -47.63 -37.76 76.11
C LEU A 77 -48.77 -37.22 75.22
N ASN A 78 -49.93 -37.83 75.35
CA ASN A 78 -51.16 -37.48 74.65
C ASN A 78 -52.34 -37.53 75.62
N VAL A 79 -52.43 -36.53 76.50
CA VAL A 79 -53.53 -36.39 77.46
C VAL A 79 -54.73 -35.74 76.76
N PRO A 80 -55.92 -36.38 76.74
CA PRO A 80 -57.15 -35.72 76.31
C PRO A 80 -57.44 -34.47 77.14
N PHE A 81 -57.74 -33.36 76.46
CA PHE A 81 -58.15 -32.09 77.11
C PHE A 81 -59.59 -32.18 77.65
N GLN A 82 -59.76 -32.91 78.75
CA GLN A 82 -61.03 -33.11 79.43
C GLN A 82 -60.84 -33.29 80.95
N ARG A 83 -61.88 -32.96 81.73
CA ARG A 83 -61.97 -33.22 83.17
C ARG A 83 -63.19 -34.10 83.41
N LEU A 84 -63.00 -35.26 84.03
CA LEU A 84 -64.07 -36.24 84.28
C LEU A 84 -64.43 -36.37 85.78
N THR A 85 -63.55 -35.91 86.67
CA THR A 85 -63.75 -36.00 88.11
C THR A 85 -64.64 -34.85 88.58
N ASP A 86 -65.76 -35.18 89.22
CA ASP A 86 -66.64 -34.19 89.85
C ASP A 86 -66.63 -34.36 91.38
N TYR A 87 -66.20 -33.32 92.09
CA TYR A 87 -66.09 -33.38 93.55
C TYR A 87 -67.48 -33.21 94.17
N GLN A 88 -67.85 -34.13 95.04
CA GLN A 88 -69.15 -34.11 95.70
C GLN A 88 -69.11 -33.19 96.94
N GLU A 89 -70.16 -32.39 97.14
CA GLU A 89 -70.35 -31.64 98.38
C GLU A 89 -70.57 -32.61 99.56
N ASN A 90 -69.88 -32.37 100.69
CA ASN A 90 -69.90 -33.20 101.91
C ASN A 90 -69.39 -34.65 101.75
N GLY A 91 -68.72 -35.00 100.66
CA GLY A 91 -67.99 -36.26 100.51
C GLY A 91 -66.56 -36.20 101.04
N ASP A 92 -65.89 -37.36 101.14
CA ASP A 92 -64.49 -37.42 101.55
C ASP A 92 -63.59 -36.67 100.55
N PHE A 93 -62.86 -35.67 101.04
CA PHE A 93 -61.88 -34.95 100.24
C PHE A 93 -60.56 -35.72 100.15
N LEU A 94 -60.57 -36.79 99.35
CA LEU A 94 -59.44 -37.68 99.19
C LEU A 94 -58.33 -37.00 98.39
N ALA A 95 -57.20 -36.73 99.04
CA ALA A 95 -56.03 -36.11 98.42
C ALA A 95 -55.56 -36.86 97.15
N ILE A 96 -55.75 -38.19 97.08
CA ILE A 96 -55.40 -38.99 95.90
C ILE A 96 -56.24 -38.61 94.67
N THR A 97 -57.53 -38.35 94.84
CA THR A 97 -58.46 -37.97 93.76
C THR A 97 -58.11 -36.57 93.25
N VAL A 98 -57.89 -35.63 94.17
CA VAL A 98 -57.62 -34.23 93.83
C VAL A 98 -56.25 -34.05 93.19
N ASN A 99 -55.22 -34.69 93.74
CA ASN A 99 -53.88 -34.65 93.16
C ASN A 99 -53.88 -35.21 91.74
N LYS A 100 -54.61 -36.31 91.49
CA LYS A 100 -54.69 -36.91 90.15
C LYS A 100 -55.38 -35.99 89.12
N ASP A 101 -56.36 -35.19 89.54
CA ASP A 101 -57.01 -34.19 88.67
C ASP A 101 -56.06 -33.03 88.33
N PHE A 102 -55.32 -32.51 89.32
CA PHE A 102 -54.32 -31.44 89.12
C PHE A 102 -53.08 -31.91 88.33
N ASP A 103 -52.40 -32.96 88.80
CA ASP A 103 -52.10 -34.16 88.00
C ASP A 103 -52.22 -33.99 86.47
N ARG A 104 -53.45 -34.27 86.03
CA ARG A 104 -53.85 -34.36 84.63
C ARG A 104 -53.83 -33.03 83.92
N LEU A 105 -54.24 -31.96 84.61
CA LEU A 105 -54.20 -30.61 84.07
C LEU A 105 -52.75 -30.17 83.77
N TRP A 106 -51.80 -30.45 84.67
CA TRP A 106 -50.39 -30.12 84.45
C TRP A 106 -49.79 -30.88 83.26
N GLN A 107 -50.17 -32.14 83.07
CA GLN A 107 -49.72 -32.93 81.92
C GLN A 107 -50.29 -32.40 80.60
N ALA A 108 -51.56 -32.00 80.58
CA ALA A 108 -52.18 -31.32 79.45
C ALA A 108 -51.46 -30.01 79.08
N ILE A 109 -51.09 -29.19 80.08
CA ILE A 109 -50.37 -27.93 79.86
C ILE A 109 -48.96 -28.19 79.29
N LYS A 110 -48.22 -29.16 79.82
CA LYS A 110 -46.89 -29.53 79.30
C LYS A 110 -46.96 -29.97 77.84
N GLN A 111 -47.97 -30.75 77.48
CA GLN A 111 -48.23 -31.16 76.10
C GLN A 111 -48.48 -29.96 75.19
N LEU A 112 -49.22 -28.94 75.63
CA LEU A 112 -49.47 -27.73 74.84
C LEU A 112 -48.16 -26.95 74.58
N LEU A 113 -47.27 -26.85 75.58
CA LEU A 113 -45.97 -26.18 75.44
C LEU A 113 -45.09 -26.81 74.35
N ARG A 114 -45.16 -28.15 74.17
CA ARG A 114 -44.48 -28.84 73.07
C ARG A 114 -44.97 -28.33 71.70
N PHE A 115 -46.28 -28.20 71.52
CA PHE A 115 -46.84 -27.74 70.24
C PHE A 115 -46.46 -26.29 69.96
N THR A 116 -46.51 -25.40 70.96
CA THR A 116 -46.08 -24.00 70.78
C THR A 116 -44.58 -23.88 70.46
N GLY A 117 -43.74 -24.78 70.97
CA GLY A 117 -42.30 -24.80 70.66
C GLY A 117 -41.96 -25.14 69.19
N ARG A 118 -42.93 -25.71 68.45
CA ARG A 118 -42.81 -26.12 67.05
C ARG A 118 -43.45 -25.13 66.06
N ALA A 119 -44.16 -24.11 66.54
CA ALA A 119 -44.75 -23.07 65.71
C ALA A 119 -43.71 -22.02 65.29
N LEU A 120 -44.02 -21.25 64.24
CA LEU A 120 -43.30 -19.99 63.96
C LEU A 120 -43.64 -19.00 65.06
N THR A 121 -42.65 -18.53 65.81
CA THR A 121 -42.83 -17.54 66.87
C THR A 121 -41.92 -16.34 66.65
N LEU A 122 -42.35 -15.20 67.17
CA LEU A 122 -41.50 -14.03 67.33
C LEU A 122 -40.38 -14.35 68.33
N GLY A 123 -39.19 -13.77 68.14
CA GLY A 123 -38.12 -13.82 69.12
C GLY A 123 -38.49 -13.01 70.37
N ALA A 124 -37.79 -13.28 71.48
CA ALA A 124 -38.10 -12.65 72.77
C ALA A 124 -38.00 -11.10 72.77
N PHE A 125 -37.31 -10.52 71.80
CA PHE A 125 -37.12 -9.07 71.65
C PHE A 125 -37.82 -8.51 70.39
N ASP A 126 -38.53 -9.35 69.64
CA ASP A 126 -39.25 -8.94 68.45
C ASP A 126 -40.59 -8.28 68.85
N ILE A 127 -40.94 -7.18 68.20
CA ILE A 127 -42.20 -6.45 68.45
C ILE A 127 -43.28 -6.99 67.52
N ASP A 128 -44.47 -7.28 68.04
CA ASP A 128 -45.59 -7.68 67.19
C ASP A 128 -45.93 -6.58 66.18
N GLY A 129 -46.01 -6.94 64.90
CA GLY A 129 -46.15 -6.02 63.77
C GLY A 129 -44.86 -5.41 63.20
N ALA A 130 -43.69 -5.62 63.82
CA ALA A 130 -42.40 -5.10 63.32
C ALA A 130 -41.21 -6.09 63.40
N GLY A 131 -41.35 -7.18 64.14
CA GLY A 131 -40.32 -8.21 64.33
C GLY A 131 -40.44 -9.37 63.35
N TYR A 132 -39.53 -10.34 63.47
CA TYR A 132 -39.42 -11.46 62.53
C TYR A 132 -39.80 -12.80 63.17
N TYR A 133 -40.64 -13.57 62.49
CA TYR A 133 -40.91 -14.96 62.84
C TYR A 133 -39.68 -15.83 62.58
N ARG A 134 -39.31 -16.68 63.54
CA ARG A 134 -38.10 -17.52 63.44
C ARG A 134 -38.42 -18.96 63.08
N ALA A 135 -37.93 -19.42 61.93
CA ALA A 135 -38.07 -20.81 61.48
C ALA A 135 -37.00 -21.77 62.05
N LYS A 136 -36.02 -21.28 62.83
CA LYS A 136 -34.92 -22.08 63.43
C LYS A 136 -34.13 -22.92 62.40
N GLY A 137 -34.04 -22.46 61.15
CA GLY A 137 -33.40 -23.19 60.05
C GLY A 137 -34.26 -24.29 59.40
N ASN A 138 -35.50 -24.48 59.87
CA ASN A 138 -36.45 -25.39 59.21
C ASN A 138 -36.98 -24.76 57.92
N GLY A 139 -37.28 -25.58 56.93
CA GLY A 139 -37.98 -25.15 55.72
C GLY A 139 -39.41 -24.71 56.03
N ILE A 140 -39.88 -23.69 55.32
CA ILE A 140 -41.30 -23.31 55.27
C ILE A 140 -41.85 -23.81 53.94
N ALA A 141 -42.74 -24.80 53.99
CA ALA A 141 -43.38 -25.39 52.82
C ALA A 141 -44.85 -24.98 52.73
N ASP A 142 -45.47 -25.24 51.58
CA ASP A 142 -46.89 -24.97 51.30
C ASP A 142 -47.32 -23.51 51.46
N LEU A 143 -46.39 -22.58 51.23
CA LEU A 143 -46.68 -21.15 51.16
C LEU A 143 -47.48 -20.86 49.88
N ARG A 144 -48.57 -20.10 50.02
CA ARG A 144 -49.34 -19.60 48.88
C ARG A 144 -48.52 -18.58 48.08
N ASP A 145 -48.71 -18.53 46.77
CA ASP A 145 -48.10 -17.49 45.94
C ASP A 145 -48.50 -16.08 46.41
N PRO A 146 -47.58 -15.10 46.33
CA PRO A 146 -47.78 -13.74 46.84
C PRO A 146 -48.88 -13.01 46.06
N VAL A 147 -49.76 -12.31 46.78
CA VAL A 147 -50.82 -11.46 46.24
C VAL A 147 -50.57 -9.99 46.56
N ASN A 148 -50.14 -9.68 47.79
CA ASN A 148 -49.82 -8.33 48.25
C ASN A 148 -48.30 -8.06 48.21
N PRO A 149 -47.87 -6.79 48.20
CA PRO A 149 -46.45 -6.44 48.10
C PRO A 149 -45.56 -6.93 49.24
N GLN A 150 -46.13 -7.27 50.39
CA GLN A 150 -45.40 -7.75 51.58
C GLN A 150 -45.49 -9.27 51.79
N ASP A 151 -46.13 -10.00 50.87
CA ASP A 151 -46.23 -11.45 50.98
C ASP A 151 -44.87 -12.11 50.72
N ALA A 152 -44.61 -13.24 51.40
CA ALA A 152 -43.42 -14.03 51.12
C ALA A 152 -43.55 -14.73 49.75
N VAL A 153 -42.43 -14.87 49.02
CA VAL A 153 -42.42 -15.40 47.66
C VAL A 153 -41.95 -16.86 47.62
N THR A 154 -42.61 -17.67 46.80
CA THR A 154 -42.16 -19.04 46.52
C THR A 154 -41.06 -19.02 45.44
N LYS A 155 -40.17 -20.03 45.45
CA LYS A 155 -39.17 -20.19 44.39
C LYS A 155 -39.83 -20.32 43.00
N ASN A 156 -40.99 -20.97 42.94
CA ASN A 156 -41.77 -21.14 41.71
C ASN A 156 -42.23 -19.79 41.14
N TRP A 157 -42.79 -18.92 41.98
CA TRP A 157 -43.28 -17.61 41.55
C TRP A 157 -42.18 -16.74 40.94
N VAL A 158 -40.99 -16.70 41.54
CA VAL A 158 -39.85 -15.95 41.02
C VAL A 158 -39.42 -16.46 39.63
N GLY A 159 -39.43 -17.77 39.41
CA GLY A 159 -39.15 -18.36 38.11
C GLY A 159 -40.13 -17.89 37.04
N LEU A 160 -41.43 -17.98 37.31
CA LEU A 160 -42.49 -17.56 36.39
C LEU A 160 -42.43 -16.05 36.07
N PHE A 161 -42.09 -15.22 37.06
CA PHE A 161 -41.94 -13.78 36.84
C PHE A 161 -40.80 -13.46 35.86
N ILE A 162 -39.63 -14.08 36.01
CA ILE A 162 -38.46 -13.89 35.13
C ILE A 162 -38.77 -14.35 33.69
N ASP A 163 -39.47 -15.48 33.55
CA ASP A 163 -39.86 -16.02 32.26
C ASP A 163 -40.81 -15.07 31.51
N SER A 164 -41.75 -14.45 32.24
CA SER A 164 -42.71 -13.49 31.65
C SER A 164 -42.03 -12.26 31.04
N VAL A 165 -40.97 -11.75 31.68
CA VAL A 165 -40.22 -10.58 31.22
C VAL A 165 -39.34 -10.92 30.01
N SER A 166 -38.72 -12.10 30.03
CA SER A 166 -37.88 -12.60 28.93
C SER A 166 -38.68 -12.83 27.65
N GLY A 167 -39.90 -13.36 27.76
CA GLY A 167 -40.78 -13.63 26.62
C GLY A 167 -41.26 -12.37 25.89
N ALA A 168 -41.55 -11.29 26.62
CA ALA A 168 -42.02 -10.02 26.04
C ALA A 168 -40.92 -9.30 25.25
N ILE A 169 -39.68 -9.28 25.76
CA ILE A 169 -38.54 -8.63 25.09
C ILE A 169 -38.16 -9.35 23.79
N ASN A 170 -38.20 -10.69 23.78
CA ASN A 170 -37.87 -11.48 22.59
C ASN A 170 -38.86 -11.27 21.43
N ASN A 171 -40.15 -11.10 21.73
CA ASN A 171 -41.20 -10.97 20.70
C ASN A 171 -41.37 -9.54 20.17
N THR A 172 -41.06 -8.50 20.94
CA THR A 172 -41.26 -7.10 20.52
C THR A 172 -40.06 -6.51 19.77
N LEU A 173 -38.84 -7.02 19.98
CA LEU A 173 -37.62 -6.51 19.33
C LEU A 173 -36.98 -7.47 18.30
N GLY A 174 -37.53 -8.67 18.10
CA GLY A 174 -37.07 -9.60 17.06
C GLY A 174 -35.65 -10.14 17.26
N ILE A 175 -35.12 -10.11 18.48
CA ILE A 175 -33.76 -10.58 18.75
C ILE A 175 -33.78 -12.07 19.07
N VAL A 176 -33.47 -12.92 18.08
CA VAL A 176 -33.28 -14.37 18.26
C VAL A 176 -31.79 -14.68 18.25
N TYR A 177 -31.22 -14.95 19.44
CA TYR A 177 -29.81 -15.34 19.65
C TYR A 177 -29.61 -16.83 19.34
N ASP A 178 -28.54 -17.17 18.59
CA ASP A 178 -28.19 -18.57 18.26
C ASP A 178 -27.18 -19.19 19.26
N ALA A 179 -26.63 -18.38 20.17
CA ALA A 179 -25.84 -18.83 21.32
C ALA A 179 -25.62 -17.67 22.31
N GLY A 180 -26.24 -17.74 23.50
CA GLY A 180 -26.03 -16.76 24.58
C GLY A 180 -27.31 -16.14 25.13
N THR A 181 -27.20 -15.55 26.33
CA THR A 181 -28.32 -14.90 27.03
C THR A 181 -28.41 -13.40 26.67
N LEU A 182 -29.56 -12.77 26.97
CA LEU A 182 -29.72 -11.30 26.89
C LEU A 182 -28.65 -10.56 27.72
N PHE A 183 -28.18 -11.18 28.81
CA PHE A 183 -27.10 -10.68 29.64
C PHE A 183 -25.77 -10.59 28.87
N ASP A 184 -25.46 -11.56 28.01
CA ASP A 184 -24.24 -11.56 27.20
C ASP A 184 -24.27 -10.47 26.10
N TYR A 185 -25.44 -10.22 25.52
CA TYR A 185 -25.64 -9.17 24.51
C TYR A 185 -25.46 -7.75 25.08
N LEU A 186 -26.10 -7.46 26.21
CA LEU A 186 -26.04 -6.14 26.85
C LEU A 186 -24.68 -5.87 27.51
N ARG A 187 -23.98 -6.93 27.95
CA ARG A 187 -22.67 -6.80 28.61
C ARG A 187 -21.52 -6.60 27.63
N PHE A 188 -21.59 -7.16 26.42
CA PHE A 188 -20.44 -7.22 25.51
C PHE A 188 -20.65 -6.66 24.10
N GLY A 189 -21.88 -6.31 23.68
CA GLY A 189 -22.11 -5.65 22.37
C GLY A 189 -21.46 -6.36 21.17
N VAL A 190 -21.44 -7.70 21.17
CA VAL A 190 -20.55 -8.45 20.28
C VAL A 190 -21.06 -8.48 18.83
N VAL A 191 -20.23 -7.93 17.95
CA VAL A 191 -20.22 -8.14 16.50
C VAL A 191 -20.02 -9.65 16.25
N ARG A 192 -20.91 -10.31 15.49
CA ARG A 192 -20.75 -11.75 15.18
C ARG A 192 -19.41 -12.01 14.52
N SER A 193 -18.53 -12.80 15.15
CA SER A 193 -17.26 -13.21 14.56
C SER A 193 -17.45 -14.43 13.67
N VAL A 194 -16.87 -14.40 12.48
CA VAL A 194 -16.79 -15.53 11.55
C VAL A 194 -15.34 -15.73 11.11
N ASP A 195 -14.99 -16.95 10.70
CA ASP A 195 -13.60 -17.29 10.39
C ASP A 195 -13.02 -16.51 9.21
N ASN A 196 -13.85 -16.23 8.19
CA ASN A 196 -13.41 -15.61 6.94
C ASN A 196 -14.53 -14.85 6.20
N TYR A 197 -14.18 -14.17 5.11
CA TYR A 197 -15.13 -13.38 4.30
C TYR A 197 -16.20 -14.27 3.63
N ALA A 198 -15.88 -15.50 3.26
CA ALA A 198 -16.87 -16.43 2.70
C ALA A 198 -17.96 -16.78 3.73
N ALA A 199 -17.57 -17.02 4.99
CA ALA A 199 -18.49 -17.25 6.10
C ALA A 199 -19.32 -15.99 6.43
N LEU A 200 -18.76 -14.79 6.23
CA LEU A 200 -19.49 -13.52 6.33
C LEU A 200 -20.62 -13.46 5.29
N LEU A 201 -20.33 -13.79 4.02
CA LEU A 201 -21.33 -13.80 2.96
C LEU A 201 -22.46 -14.82 3.20
N ALA A 202 -22.18 -15.90 3.92
CA ALA A 202 -23.19 -16.91 4.31
C ALA A 202 -24.10 -16.46 5.46
N LEU A 203 -23.80 -15.35 6.14
CA LEU A 203 -24.66 -14.82 7.19
C LEU A 203 -25.98 -14.31 6.62
N SER A 204 -27.10 -14.71 7.24
CA SER A 204 -28.40 -14.16 6.90
C SER A 204 -28.45 -12.66 7.23
N PRO A 205 -28.68 -11.77 6.24
CA PRO A 205 -28.67 -10.33 6.45
C PRO A 205 -29.89 -9.80 7.20
N THR A 206 -30.96 -10.60 7.31
CA THR A 206 -32.13 -10.26 8.13
C THR A 206 -31.86 -10.40 9.63
N ARG A 207 -30.80 -11.14 10.01
CA ARG A 207 -30.43 -11.44 11.40
C ARG A 207 -29.07 -10.87 11.80
N ASN A 208 -28.21 -10.57 10.83
CA ASN A 208 -26.85 -10.08 11.07
C ASN A 208 -26.62 -8.82 10.24
N ILE A 209 -26.59 -7.66 10.90
CA ILE A 209 -26.28 -6.37 10.26
C ILE A 209 -24.86 -5.88 10.56
N ARG A 210 -24.17 -6.50 11.53
CA ARG A 210 -22.76 -6.24 11.85
C ARG A 210 -22.05 -7.56 12.15
N ALA A 211 -20.91 -7.79 11.53
CA ALA A 211 -20.11 -8.99 11.73
C ALA A 211 -18.61 -8.68 11.53
N LYS A 212 -17.74 -9.50 12.11
CA LYS A 212 -16.28 -9.37 12.05
C LYS A 212 -15.72 -10.64 11.46
N THR A 213 -14.75 -10.50 10.56
CA THR A 213 -13.99 -11.66 10.07
C THR A 213 -12.65 -11.78 10.82
N LEU A 214 -12.24 -13.00 11.17
CA LEU A 214 -10.96 -13.31 11.83
C LEU A 214 -9.77 -13.43 10.86
N GLY A 215 -10.08 -13.44 9.57
CA GLY A 215 -9.16 -13.49 8.44
C GLY A 215 -9.94 -13.21 7.15
N TYR A 216 -9.25 -13.13 6.01
CA TYR A 216 -9.96 -12.95 4.73
C TYR A 216 -10.35 -14.29 4.10
N TYR A 217 -9.43 -15.28 4.06
CA TYR A 217 -9.68 -16.62 3.52
C TYR A 217 -9.81 -17.69 4.62
N ALA A 218 -9.06 -17.59 5.71
CA ALA A 218 -9.12 -18.50 6.86
C ALA A 218 -8.86 -17.77 8.18
N ALA A 219 -9.37 -18.29 9.30
CA ALA A 219 -9.14 -17.67 10.59
C ALA A 219 -7.63 -17.57 10.89
N GLY A 220 -7.15 -16.34 11.18
CA GLY A 220 -5.75 -16.10 11.51
C GLY A 220 -4.78 -16.03 10.31
N ASP A 221 -5.28 -16.00 9.06
CA ASP A 221 -4.42 -15.91 7.87
C ASP A 221 -3.85 -14.51 7.57
N GLY A 222 -4.14 -13.54 8.45
CA GLY A 222 -3.87 -12.14 8.23
C GLY A 222 -4.99 -11.48 7.42
N GLY A 223 -5.49 -10.37 7.94
CA GLY A 223 -6.63 -9.66 7.36
C GLY A 223 -7.94 -9.88 8.09
N GLY A 224 -9.02 -9.44 7.45
CA GLY A 224 -10.33 -9.32 8.06
C GLY A 224 -10.61 -7.93 8.63
N GLY A 225 -11.78 -7.78 9.24
CA GLY A 225 -12.23 -6.49 9.73
C GLY A 225 -13.68 -6.50 10.14
N ASP A 226 -14.16 -5.35 10.58
CA ASP A 226 -15.55 -5.15 10.95
C ASP A 226 -16.35 -4.78 9.70
N TYR A 227 -17.50 -5.44 9.50
CA TYR A 227 -18.38 -5.24 8.36
C TYR A 227 -19.78 -4.87 8.82
N ILE A 228 -20.44 -4.05 8.02
CA ILE A 228 -21.86 -3.71 8.14
C ILE A 228 -22.61 -4.20 6.91
N TYR A 229 -23.79 -4.78 7.10
CA TYR A 229 -24.66 -5.12 5.97
C TYR A 229 -25.52 -3.92 5.58
N GLU A 230 -25.48 -3.55 4.31
CA GLU A 230 -26.28 -2.48 3.73
C GLU A 230 -27.27 -3.05 2.71
N THR A 231 -28.54 -2.71 2.86
CA THR A 231 -29.61 -3.18 1.97
C THR A 231 -29.35 -2.70 0.55
N GLY A 232 -29.20 -3.64 -0.39
CA GLY A 232 -28.95 -3.37 -1.82
C GLY A 232 -27.47 -3.37 -2.24
N THR A 233 -26.53 -3.13 -1.33
CA THR A 233 -25.07 -3.11 -1.61
C THR A 233 -24.33 -4.31 -1.00
N GLY A 234 -24.89 -4.97 0.02
CA GLY A 234 -24.31 -6.15 0.66
C GLY A 234 -23.43 -5.80 1.85
N TRP A 235 -22.49 -6.70 2.19
CA TRP A 235 -21.53 -6.48 3.28
C TRP A 235 -20.47 -5.45 2.87
N ARG A 236 -20.38 -4.35 3.61
CA ARG A 236 -19.37 -3.30 3.45
C ARG A 236 -18.41 -3.31 4.63
N LEU A 237 -17.11 -3.26 4.34
CA LEU A 237 -16.08 -3.08 5.36
C LEU A 237 -16.27 -1.71 6.03
N LEU A 238 -16.37 -1.69 7.35
CA LEU A 238 -16.39 -0.49 8.17
C LEU A 238 -14.96 0.04 8.28
N HIS A 239 -14.55 0.77 7.25
CA HIS A 239 -13.26 1.44 7.22
C HIS A 239 -13.42 2.86 6.67
N SER A 240 -12.72 3.82 7.28
CA SER A 240 -12.63 5.19 6.79
C SER A 240 -11.16 5.53 6.55
N GLY A 241 -10.80 5.90 5.32
CA GLY A 241 -9.43 6.23 4.95
C GLY A 241 -8.74 5.14 4.11
N LYS A 242 -7.47 4.88 4.39
CA LYS A 242 -6.58 4.05 3.56
C LYS A 242 -6.78 2.57 3.84
N VAL A 243 -6.95 1.73 2.83
CA VAL A 243 -6.99 0.27 3.05
C VAL A 243 -5.62 -0.33 2.96
N ASN A 244 -5.37 -1.38 3.73
CA ASN A 244 -4.15 -2.16 3.66
C ASN A 244 -4.42 -3.49 2.94
N ILE A 245 -3.55 -3.91 2.03
CA ILE A 245 -3.72 -5.16 1.26
C ILE A 245 -3.78 -6.41 2.15
N LEU A 246 -3.19 -6.37 3.34
CA LEU A 246 -3.29 -7.46 4.33
C LEU A 246 -4.72 -7.63 4.83
N GLN A 247 -5.54 -6.56 4.89
CA GLN A 247 -6.97 -6.66 5.26
C GLN A 247 -7.75 -7.60 4.32
N PHE A 248 -7.26 -7.77 3.10
CA PHE A 248 -7.85 -8.59 2.04
C PHE A 248 -7.13 -9.94 1.86
N GLY A 249 -6.23 -10.30 2.79
CA GLY A 249 -5.54 -11.59 2.79
C GLY A 249 -4.32 -11.66 1.86
N ALA A 250 -3.73 -10.53 1.48
CA ALA A 250 -2.48 -10.54 0.73
C ALA A 250 -1.35 -11.13 1.60
N LYS A 251 -0.51 -11.98 1.00
CA LYS A 251 0.59 -12.67 1.69
C LYS A 251 1.92 -12.35 1.01
N SER A 252 2.92 -12.04 1.83
CA SER A 252 4.28 -11.86 1.36
C SER A 252 4.97 -13.21 1.16
N GLY A 253 5.58 -13.43 0.00
CA GLY A 253 6.31 -14.64 -0.35
C GLY A 253 6.35 -14.86 -1.87
N PHE A 254 7.25 -15.74 -2.31
CA PHE A 254 7.37 -16.14 -3.72
C PHE A 254 6.35 -17.22 -4.10
N GLU A 255 5.85 -17.94 -3.10
CA GLU A 255 4.95 -19.07 -3.17
C GLU A 255 3.46 -18.69 -3.17
N PHE A 256 3.14 -17.46 -2.78
CA PHE A 256 1.76 -16.98 -2.68
C PHE A 256 1.34 -16.18 -3.90
N ASP A 257 0.11 -16.36 -4.37
CA ASP A 257 -0.50 -15.41 -5.31
C ASP A 257 -1.35 -14.39 -4.54
N SER A 258 -0.81 -13.19 -4.36
CA SER A 258 -1.47 -12.07 -3.70
C SER A 258 -2.37 -11.25 -4.64
N TYR A 259 -2.41 -11.56 -5.94
CA TYR A 259 -3.22 -10.80 -6.89
C TYR A 259 -4.71 -10.73 -6.51
N PRO A 260 -5.39 -11.83 -6.14
CA PRO A 260 -6.82 -11.77 -5.78
C PRO A 260 -7.10 -10.84 -4.60
N ALA A 261 -6.24 -10.87 -3.57
CA ALA A 261 -6.34 -10.02 -2.39
C ALA A 261 -6.12 -8.54 -2.72
N ILE A 262 -5.06 -8.23 -3.48
CA ILE A 262 -4.75 -6.84 -3.86
C ILE A 262 -5.83 -6.29 -4.80
N ASN A 263 -6.33 -7.09 -5.73
CA ASN A 263 -7.45 -6.69 -6.58
C ASN A 263 -8.71 -6.41 -5.76
N ALA A 264 -9.02 -7.23 -4.73
CA ALA A 264 -10.14 -6.95 -3.82
C ALA A 264 -9.96 -5.63 -3.06
N ALA A 265 -8.74 -5.30 -2.61
CA ALA A 265 -8.43 -4.02 -1.99
C ALA A 265 -8.65 -2.83 -2.96
N ILE A 266 -8.22 -2.98 -4.21
CA ILE A 266 -8.45 -2.00 -5.28
C ILE A 266 -9.95 -1.81 -5.53
N GLN A 267 -10.73 -2.89 -5.63
CA GLN A 267 -12.19 -2.76 -5.81
C GLN A 267 -12.86 -2.12 -4.59
N ALA A 268 -12.38 -2.39 -3.38
CA ALA A 268 -12.94 -1.84 -2.16
C ALA A 268 -12.80 -0.30 -2.11
N VAL A 269 -11.63 0.24 -2.49
CA VAL A 269 -11.43 1.71 -2.47
C VAL A 269 -12.31 2.47 -3.44
N LYS A 270 -12.80 1.85 -4.51
CA LYS A 270 -13.79 2.46 -5.41
C LYS A 270 -15.11 2.77 -4.71
N ASN A 271 -15.41 2.05 -3.63
CA ASN A 271 -16.73 2.03 -2.99
C ASN A 271 -16.78 2.79 -1.65
N PHE A 272 -15.67 3.38 -1.15
CA PHE A 272 -15.58 3.95 0.21
C PHE A 272 -16.06 5.41 0.40
N GLY A 273 -16.67 6.06 -0.58
CA GLY A 273 -17.63 7.15 -0.26
C GLY A 273 -17.26 8.59 -0.59
N LEU A 274 -16.78 8.86 -1.80
CA LEU A 274 -17.18 10.04 -2.57
C LEU A 274 -17.52 9.53 -3.96
N SER A 275 -18.74 9.75 -4.44
CA SER A 275 -19.24 9.22 -5.73
C SER A 275 -18.20 9.39 -6.86
N GLY A 276 -17.57 8.28 -7.27
CA GLY A 276 -16.60 8.22 -8.37
C GLY A 276 -15.11 8.43 -8.02
N ARG A 277 -14.75 8.69 -6.75
CA ARG A 277 -13.34 8.83 -6.31
C ARG A 277 -12.92 7.63 -5.46
N GLY A 278 -11.81 7.01 -5.85
CA GLY A 278 -11.11 5.97 -5.12
C GLY A 278 -10.34 6.47 -3.89
N GLY A 279 -9.39 5.67 -3.43
CA GLY A 279 -8.64 5.93 -2.20
C GLY A 279 -7.23 5.33 -2.22
N VAL A 280 -6.59 5.28 -1.05
CA VAL A 280 -5.23 4.77 -0.90
C VAL A 280 -5.25 3.28 -0.57
N ILE A 281 -4.55 2.49 -1.38
CA ILE A 281 -4.21 1.09 -1.17
C ILE A 281 -2.78 1.02 -0.63
N GLU A 282 -2.63 0.80 0.68
CA GLU A 282 -1.33 0.63 1.34
C GLU A 282 -0.87 -0.83 1.28
N ALA A 283 0.38 -1.00 0.84
CA ALA A 283 1.11 -2.25 0.88
C ALA A 283 2.28 -2.10 1.87
N PRO A 284 2.40 -2.99 2.86
CA PRO A 284 3.52 -2.94 3.80
C PRO A 284 4.82 -3.42 3.15
N ASN A 285 5.91 -3.44 3.92
CA ASN A 285 7.14 -4.12 3.52
C ASN A 285 6.84 -5.60 3.25
N GLY A 286 7.29 -6.13 2.11
CA GLY A 286 7.06 -7.50 1.70
C GLY A 286 7.17 -7.71 0.20
N ILE A 287 7.22 -8.99 -0.19
CA ILE A 287 7.26 -9.44 -1.58
C ILE A 287 5.88 -10.01 -1.93
N PHE A 288 5.11 -9.29 -2.73
CA PHE A 288 3.76 -9.70 -3.14
C PHE A 288 3.82 -10.23 -4.57
N THR A 289 3.91 -11.55 -4.69
CA THR A 289 3.84 -12.20 -6.01
C THR A 289 2.41 -12.11 -6.54
N ILE A 290 2.24 -11.69 -7.80
CA ILE A 290 0.92 -11.42 -8.42
C ILE A 290 0.81 -12.11 -9.78
N SER A 291 -0.33 -12.76 -10.03
CA SER A 291 -0.64 -13.45 -11.30
C SER A 291 -1.34 -12.57 -12.36
N GLY A 292 -1.73 -11.35 -12.01
CA GLY A 292 -2.50 -10.45 -12.87
C GLY A 292 -2.12 -8.98 -12.73
N THR A 293 -2.70 -8.15 -13.62
CA THR A 293 -2.47 -6.70 -13.67
C THR A 293 -3.23 -5.98 -12.57
N LEU A 294 -2.55 -5.13 -11.81
CA LEU A 294 -3.15 -4.22 -10.84
C LEU A 294 -3.78 -3.03 -11.59
N LEU A 295 -5.10 -3.07 -11.79
CA LEU A 295 -5.83 -2.08 -12.57
C LEU A 295 -6.35 -0.94 -11.67
N LEU A 296 -5.81 0.27 -11.85
CA LEU A 296 -6.33 1.50 -11.23
C LEU A 296 -7.24 2.24 -12.22
N ASP A 297 -8.54 1.97 -12.14
CA ASP A 297 -9.62 2.42 -13.04
C ASP A 297 -10.69 3.26 -12.34
N ALA A 298 -10.39 3.81 -11.15
CA ALA A 298 -11.20 4.84 -10.50
C ALA A 298 -10.35 6.08 -10.21
N GLN A 299 -10.97 7.26 -10.26
CA GLN A 299 -10.26 8.53 -10.06
C GLN A 299 -9.63 8.57 -8.67
N CYS A 300 -8.50 9.24 -8.49
CA CYS A 300 -7.90 9.44 -7.15
C CYS A 300 -7.43 8.15 -6.45
N CYS A 301 -7.26 7.03 -7.17
CA CYS A 301 -6.67 5.81 -6.61
C CYS A 301 -5.15 5.95 -6.41
N THR A 302 -4.65 5.54 -5.25
CA THR A 302 -3.22 5.54 -4.94
C THR A 302 -2.76 4.15 -4.53
N LEU A 303 -1.85 3.53 -5.29
CA LEU A 303 -1.11 2.36 -4.84
C LEU A 303 0.15 2.83 -4.10
N LYS A 304 0.25 2.54 -2.81
CA LYS A 304 1.30 3.05 -1.94
C LYS A 304 2.05 1.93 -1.21
N GLY A 305 3.33 1.76 -1.50
CA GLY A 305 4.25 0.93 -0.73
C GLY A 305 5.04 1.72 0.32
N GLN A 306 6.00 1.06 0.96
CA GLN A 306 6.89 1.62 1.97
C GLN A 306 8.25 2.10 1.41
N GLY A 307 8.45 1.99 0.09
CA GLY A 307 9.68 2.39 -0.61
C GLY A 307 10.10 1.36 -1.66
N GLY A 308 10.92 1.80 -2.63
CA GLY A 308 11.65 0.90 -3.53
C GLY A 308 12.45 -0.13 -2.71
N HIS A 309 12.43 -1.40 -3.13
CA HIS A 309 13.00 -2.54 -2.42
C HIS A 309 12.33 -2.95 -1.09
N ALA A 310 11.44 -2.13 -0.52
CA ALA A 310 10.65 -2.50 0.66
C ALA A 310 9.34 -3.18 0.27
N THR A 311 8.58 -2.59 -0.66
CA THR A 311 7.33 -3.18 -1.15
C THR A 311 7.51 -3.63 -2.59
N PHE A 312 7.67 -4.93 -2.79
CA PHE A 312 7.96 -5.51 -4.09
C PHE A 312 6.73 -6.24 -4.66
N PHE A 313 6.14 -5.72 -5.74
CA PHE A 313 5.14 -6.42 -6.54
C PHE A 313 5.81 -7.22 -7.65
N ARG A 314 5.84 -8.55 -7.47
CA ARG A 314 6.51 -9.48 -8.38
C ARG A 314 5.50 -10.15 -9.31
N SER A 315 5.44 -9.76 -10.57
CA SER A 315 4.51 -10.35 -11.54
C SER A 315 4.99 -11.68 -12.09
N THR A 316 4.16 -12.73 -12.01
CA THR A 316 4.39 -13.99 -12.74
C THR A 316 3.86 -13.95 -14.17
N ALA A 317 3.06 -12.92 -14.51
CA ALA A 317 2.58 -12.71 -15.86
C ALA A 317 3.61 -11.90 -16.67
N LEU A 318 4.29 -12.58 -17.59
CA LEU A 318 5.44 -12.04 -18.34
C LEU A 318 5.08 -11.28 -19.62
N ASN A 319 3.79 -11.04 -19.90
CA ASN A 319 3.30 -10.50 -21.18
C ASN A 319 2.17 -9.49 -21.01
N LYS A 320 2.07 -8.85 -19.84
CA LYS A 320 1.06 -7.83 -19.54
C LYS A 320 1.61 -6.79 -18.56
N PRO A 321 0.95 -5.63 -18.41
CA PRO A 321 1.34 -4.64 -17.41
C PRO A 321 1.25 -5.17 -15.98
N ILE A 322 2.19 -4.79 -15.12
CA ILE A 322 2.12 -5.03 -13.67
C ILE A 322 1.09 -4.07 -13.06
N VAL A 323 1.21 -2.77 -13.36
CA VAL A 323 0.22 -1.75 -12.98
C VAL A 323 -0.33 -1.09 -14.24
N LYS A 324 -1.65 -0.94 -14.30
CA LYS A 324 -2.33 -0.24 -15.40
C LYS A 324 -3.20 0.89 -14.84
N ILE A 325 -2.99 2.09 -15.36
CA ILE A 325 -3.75 3.29 -15.01
C ILE A 325 -4.77 3.56 -16.12
N SER A 326 -6.05 3.57 -15.74
CA SER A 326 -7.20 3.75 -16.65
C SER A 326 -8.21 4.77 -16.10
N ALA A 327 -7.79 5.62 -15.17
CA ALA A 327 -8.57 6.73 -14.64
C ALA A 327 -7.64 7.88 -14.21
N PRO A 328 -8.12 9.13 -14.19
CA PRO A 328 -7.26 10.27 -13.89
C PRO A 328 -6.98 10.43 -12.40
N TYR A 329 -5.97 11.25 -12.09
CA TYR A 329 -5.56 11.56 -10.71
C TYR A 329 -5.12 10.32 -9.93
N CYS A 330 -4.57 9.31 -10.61
CA CYS A 330 -4.03 8.13 -9.95
C CYS A 330 -2.57 8.33 -9.54
N PHE A 331 -2.14 7.56 -8.53
CA PHE A 331 -0.81 7.65 -7.97
C PHE A 331 -0.18 6.26 -7.76
N VAL A 332 1.11 6.13 -8.05
CA VAL A 332 1.94 4.99 -7.62
C VAL A 332 3.12 5.52 -6.81
N VAL A 333 3.26 5.07 -5.57
CA VAL A 333 4.24 5.65 -4.63
C VAL A 333 4.96 4.57 -3.85
N GLY A 334 6.30 4.58 -3.84
CA GLY A 334 7.06 3.75 -2.90
C GLY A 334 7.03 2.25 -3.21
N CYS A 335 7.04 1.86 -4.49
CA CYS A 335 6.86 0.46 -4.90
C CYS A 335 8.01 0.00 -5.81
N GLU A 336 8.41 -1.26 -5.69
CA GLU A 336 9.20 -1.96 -6.70
C GLU A 336 8.27 -2.85 -7.55
N LEU A 337 8.45 -2.80 -8.87
CA LEU A 337 7.66 -3.55 -9.85
C LEU A 337 8.61 -4.35 -10.76
N ALA A 338 8.55 -5.68 -10.72
CA ALA A 338 9.35 -6.51 -11.61
C ALA A 338 8.64 -7.81 -11.96
N THR A 339 9.03 -8.42 -13.07
CA THR A 339 8.57 -9.78 -13.41
C THR A 339 9.39 -10.85 -12.70
N SER A 340 8.82 -12.03 -12.55
CA SER A 340 9.44 -13.19 -11.89
C SER A 340 10.65 -13.75 -12.63
N SER A 341 10.75 -13.43 -13.91
CA SER A 341 11.82 -13.72 -14.86
C SER A 341 11.78 -12.64 -15.94
N GLU A 342 12.70 -12.67 -16.91
CA GLU A 342 12.75 -11.68 -17.99
C GLU A 342 11.39 -11.54 -18.71
N GLY A 343 10.87 -10.32 -18.77
CA GLY A 343 9.63 -9.98 -19.45
C GLY A 343 9.73 -10.15 -20.97
N VAL A 344 8.63 -10.57 -21.59
CA VAL A 344 8.46 -10.59 -23.05
C VAL A 344 7.59 -9.44 -23.51
N SER A 345 7.44 -9.25 -24.82
CA SER A 345 6.58 -8.19 -25.39
C SER A 345 5.20 -8.17 -24.73
N GLY A 346 4.77 -6.98 -24.29
CA GLY A 346 3.57 -6.76 -23.48
C GLY A 346 3.83 -6.69 -21.97
N SER A 347 4.98 -7.16 -21.47
CA SER A 347 5.42 -6.94 -20.08
C SER A 347 5.76 -5.48 -19.85
N ILE A 348 4.94 -4.81 -19.05
CA ILE A 348 5.09 -3.38 -18.78
C ILE A 348 5.14 -3.18 -17.27
N GLY A 349 6.05 -2.38 -16.74
CA GLY A 349 6.03 -2.01 -15.32
C GLY A 349 4.77 -1.18 -14.99
N ILE A 350 4.63 -0.02 -15.63
CA ILE A 350 3.47 0.87 -15.49
C ILE A 350 2.93 1.26 -16.88
N GLU A 351 1.67 0.95 -17.17
CA GLU A 351 0.98 1.42 -18.38
C GLU A 351 -0.01 2.54 -18.04
N VAL A 352 0.11 3.69 -18.69
CA VAL A 352 -0.73 4.88 -18.46
C VAL A 352 -1.66 5.13 -19.64
N ASN A 353 -2.97 5.01 -19.44
CA ASN A 353 -4.00 5.18 -20.47
C ASN A 353 -4.92 6.39 -20.23
N ASP A 354 -4.61 7.24 -19.25
CA ASP A 354 -5.43 8.38 -18.86
C ASP A 354 -4.56 9.53 -18.34
N HIS A 355 -5.12 10.69 -18.04
CA HIS A 355 -4.42 11.94 -17.68
C HIS A 355 -4.16 12.11 -16.16
N ASN A 356 -3.34 13.08 -15.76
CA ASN A 356 -3.06 13.42 -14.35
C ASN A 356 -2.51 12.24 -13.51
N PHE A 357 -1.68 11.39 -14.10
CA PHE A 357 -0.99 10.32 -13.37
C PHE A 357 0.31 10.81 -12.73
N THR A 358 0.56 10.44 -11.47
CA THR A 358 1.83 10.69 -10.80
C THR A 358 2.45 9.40 -10.26
N ALA A 359 3.73 9.17 -10.56
CA ALA A 359 4.52 8.11 -9.93
C ALA A 359 5.75 8.67 -9.23
N THR A 360 6.03 8.23 -8.01
CA THR A 360 7.21 8.70 -7.29
C THR A 360 7.78 7.67 -6.32
N ASP A 361 9.10 7.71 -6.08
CA ASP A 361 9.82 6.75 -5.22
C ASP A 361 9.59 5.30 -5.68
N PHE A 362 9.76 5.02 -6.96
CA PHE A 362 9.45 3.71 -7.53
C PHE A 362 10.63 3.09 -8.27
N VAL A 363 10.68 1.76 -8.25
CA VAL A 363 11.70 0.96 -8.94
C VAL A 363 11.01 0.04 -9.94
N ILE A 364 11.54 -0.08 -11.15
CA ILE A 364 11.09 -1.06 -12.15
C ILE A 364 12.26 -1.90 -12.63
N GLY A 365 12.10 -3.21 -12.67
CA GLY A 365 13.17 -4.14 -13.07
C GLY A 365 12.68 -5.28 -13.97
N GLY A 366 13.50 -5.69 -14.93
CA GLY A 366 13.35 -6.97 -15.65
C GLY A 366 12.12 -7.13 -16.55
N VAL A 367 11.37 -6.05 -16.79
CA VAL A 367 10.20 -6.01 -17.70
C VAL A 367 10.63 -5.80 -19.16
N PHE A 368 9.68 -5.81 -20.10
CA PHE A 368 10.00 -5.51 -21.50
C PHE A 368 10.08 -3.99 -21.72
N ASP A 369 9.06 -3.25 -21.32
CA ASP A 369 9.05 -1.78 -21.28
C ASP A 369 8.80 -1.30 -19.84
N GLY A 370 9.59 -0.35 -19.34
CA GLY A 370 9.47 0.13 -17.96
C GLY A 370 8.14 0.86 -17.71
N VAL A 371 8.00 2.05 -18.29
CA VAL A 371 6.79 2.88 -18.25
C VAL A 371 6.33 3.11 -19.68
N VAL A 372 5.06 2.86 -19.96
CA VAL A 372 4.45 3.12 -21.27
C VAL A 372 3.32 4.11 -21.12
N ILE A 373 3.42 5.23 -21.83
CA ILE A 373 2.38 6.27 -21.87
C ILE A 373 1.63 6.13 -23.20
N ARG A 374 0.36 5.74 -23.08
CA ARG A 374 -0.53 5.41 -24.18
C ARG A 374 -1.53 6.52 -24.49
N SER A 375 -1.91 7.30 -23.49
CA SER A 375 -2.90 8.37 -23.61
C SER A 375 -2.82 9.25 -22.36
N GLY A 376 -3.37 10.46 -22.47
CA GLY A 376 -3.42 11.43 -21.38
C GLY A 376 -2.36 12.52 -21.48
N ALA A 377 -2.46 13.46 -20.55
CA ALA A 377 -1.53 14.56 -20.36
C ALA A 377 -1.32 14.80 -18.86
N MET A 378 -0.42 15.73 -18.51
CA MET A 378 -0.17 16.18 -17.14
C MET A 378 0.39 15.05 -16.26
N HIS A 379 1.42 14.37 -16.76
CA HIS A 379 2.08 13.27 -16.07
C HIS A 379 3.29 13.72 -15.28
N LYS A 380 3.50 13.11 -14.11
CA LYS A 380 4.65 13.42 -13.26
C LYS A 380 5.34 12.16 -12.77
N PHE A 381 6.65 12.07 -13.01
CA PHE A 381 7.51 10.98 -12.57
C PHE A 381 8.71 11.56 -11.84
N GLN A 382 8.93 11.18 -10.57
CA GLN A 382 10.03 11.74 -9.77
C GLN A 382 10.63 10.71 -8.82
N ARG A 383 11.97 10.71 -8.64
CA ARG A 383 12.67 9.78 -7.75
C ARG A 383 12.41 8.34 -8.16
N LEU A 384 13.03 7.90 -9.25
CA LEU A 384 12.77 6.61 -9.84
C LEU A 384 14.05 5.91 -10.32
N ASP A 385 14.03 4.59 -10.25
CA ASP A 385 15.07 3.73 -10.82
C ASP A 385 14.42 2.73 -11.79
N ILE A 386 14.94 2.61 -13.01
CA ILE A 386 14.48 1.60 -13.97
C ILE A 386 15.69 0.81 -14.49
N SER A 387 15.70 -0.50 -14.26
CA SER A 387 16.81 -1.35 -14.67
C SER A 387 16.39 -2.51 -15.57
N ASP A 388 17.34 -2.96 -16.39
CA ASP A 388 17.28 -4.22 -17.13
C ASP A 388 16.01 -4.44 -17.97
N CYS A 389 15.39 -3.35 -18.44
CA CYS A 389 14.27 -3.45 -19.36
C CYS A 389 14.77 -3.94 -20.72
N ARG A 390 14.10 -4.94 -21.30
CA ARG A 390 14.55 -5.53 -22.56
C ARG A 390 14.50 -4.54 -23.74
N ASN A 391 13.49 -3.66 -23.76
CA ASN A 391 13.21 -2.80 -24.90
C ASN A 391 13.35 -1.32 -24.57
N THR A 392 12.59 -0.80 -23.61
CA THR A 392 12.63 0.63 -23.25
C THR A 392 12.47 0.89 -21.76
N GLY A 393 13.05 2.00 -21.27
CA GLY A 393 12.78 2.51 -19.92
C GLY A 393 11.44 3.24 -19.88
N PHE A 394 11.33 4.30 -20.68
CA PHE A 394 10.09 5.01 -20.98
C PHE A 394 9.75 4.87 -22.47
N LEU A 395 8.51 4.52 -22.76
CA LEU A 395 7.94 4.51 -24.10
C LEU A 395 6.77 5.49 -24.19
N PHE A 396 6.95 6.53 -24.98
CA PHE A 396 5.90 7.47 -25.37
C PHE A 396 5.31 6.98 -26.69
N ALA A 397 4.20 6.25 -26.62
CA ALA A 397 3.58 5.64 -27.78
C ALA A 397 2.06 5.69 -27.66
N GLY A 398 1.49 6.78 -28.17
CA GLY A 398 0.05 7.01 -28.18
C GLY A 398 -0.73 5.84 -28.79
N ASN A 399 -1.91 5.54 -28.24
CA ASN A 399 -2.78 4.46 -28.72
C ASN A 399 -3.29 4.68 -30.16
N ALA A 400 -3.12 5.86 -30.72
CA ALA A 400 -3.44 6.20 -32.10
C ALA A 400 -2.40 7.19 -32.65
N PRO A 401 -2.09 7.15 -33.96
CA PRO A 401 -1.09 8.04 -34.58
C PRO A 401 -1.40 9.54 -34.45
N THR A 402 -2.67 9.90 -34.20
CA THR A 402 -3.12 11.28 -34.05
C THR A 402 -3.18 11.76 -32.61
N LEU A 403 -3.06 10.86 -31.62
CA LEU A 403 -3.15 11.21 -30.21
C LEU A 403 -1.89 11.97 -29.77
N PHE A 404 -2.10 13.09 -29.10
CA PHE A 404 -1.05 13.91 -28.51
C PHE A 404 -0.78 13.44 -27.10
N LEU A 405 0.46 13.02 -26.86
CA LEU A 405 1.00 12.96 -25.51
C LEU A 405 1.54 14.35 -25.18
N ASN A 406 1.13 14.93 -24.05
CA ASN A 406 1.50 16.30 -23.68
C ASN A 406 1.74 16.47 -22.19
N ASP A 407 2.51 17.49 -21.82
CA ASP A 407 2.71 17.96 -20.44
C ASP A 407 3.23 16.86 -19.51
N ILE A 408 4.43 16.35 -19.81
CA ILE A 408 5.03 15.22 -19.09
C ILE A 408 6.31 15.66 -18.42
N PHE A 409 6.38 15.46 -17.11
CA PHE A 409 7.49 15.90 -16.27
C PHE A 409 8.20 14.69 -15.66
N ILE A 410 9.50 14.57 -15.91
CA ILE A 410 10.35 13.50 -15.40
C ILE A 410 11.58 14.11 -14.73
N SER A 411 11.81 13.83 -13.44
CA SER A 411 12.99 14.32 -12.72
C SER A 411 13.57 13.34 -11.72
N ASP A 412 14.84 13.51 -11.38
CA ASP A 412 15.53 12.76 -10.31
C ASP A 412 15.45 11.25 -10.58
N TRP A 413 16.08 10.80 -11.66
CA TRP A 413 15.94 9.44 -12.17
C TRP A 413 17.27 8.77 -12.50
N PHE A 414 17.32 7.45 -12.34
CA PHE A 414 18.34 6.57 -12.91
C PHE A 414 17.69 5.53 -13.81
N ILE A 415 18.21 5.36 -15.03
CA ILE A 415 17.78 4.28 -15.92
C ILE A 415 19.01 3.59 -16.48
N GLY A 416 19.14 2.28 -16.35
CA GLY A 416 20.34 1.64 -16.86
C GLY A 416 20.47 0.14 -16.67
N SER A 417 21.51 -0.41 -17.30
CA SER A 417 21.88 -1.83 -17.23
C SER A 417 23.36 -2.02 -17.53
N ASN A 418 23.97 -3.04 -16.93
CA ASN A 418 25.30 -3.50 -17.28
C ASN A 418 25.32 -4.45 -18.50
N ASP A 419 24.15 -4.80 -19.03
CA ASP A 419 23.98 -5.64 -20.22
C ASP A 419 23.70 -4.77 -21.45
N ASN A 420 24.62 -4.83 -22.42
CA ASN A 420 24.58 -4.03 -23.64
C ASN A 420 23.48 -4.46 -24.63
N THR A 421 22.65 -5.44 -24.29
CA THR A 421 21.47 -5.84 -25.08
C THR A 421 20.17 -5.23 -24.55
N LYS A 422 20.18 -4.67 -23.34
CA LYS A 422 19.01 -4.02 -22.72
C LYS A 422 18.78 -2.63 -23.27
N PHE A 423 17.56 -2.12 -23.06
CA PHE A 423 17.13 -0.85 -23.62
C PHE A 423 17.37 -0.78 -25.13
N ALA A 424 16.98 -1.85 -25.83
CA ALA A 424 17.22 -2.04 -27.26
C ALA A 424 16.75 -0.86 -28.12
N LEU A 425 15.76 -0.09 -27.65
CA LEU A 425 15.26 1.11 -28.32
C LEU A 425 15.45 2.42 -27.52
N GLY A 426 16.00 2.38 -26.30
CA GLY A 426 16.28 3.59 -25.52
C GLY A 426 15.93 3.50 -24.04
N HIS A 427 16.68 4.21 -23.19
CA HIS A 427 16.16 4.59 -21.86
C HIS A 427 14.87 5.39 -22.02
N PHE A 428 14.81 6.26 -23.03
CA PHE A 428 13.59 6.92 -23.49
C PHE A 428 13.38 6.65 -24.98
N ARG A 429 12.15 6.30 -25.35
CA ARG A 429 11.72 6.09 -26.73
C ARG A 429 10.47 6.90 -27.01
N VAL A 430 10.53 7.77 -28.01
CA VAL A 430 9.36 8.52 -28.50
C VAL A 430 8.93 7.97 -29.85
N LEU A 431 7.66 7.58 -29.95
CA LEU A 431 7.00 7.14 -31.19
C LEU A 431 5.83 8.06 -31.50
N GLY A 432 5.95 8.85 -32.56
CA GLY A 432 4.89 9.72 -33.03
C GLY A 432 4.86 11.09 -32.34
N ARG A 433 3.66 11.59 -32.04
CA ARG A 433 3.41 12.96 -31.54
C ARG A 433 3.62 13.08 -30.03
N LEU A 434 4.62 13.87 -29.63
CA LEU A 434 4.87 14.23 -28.23
C LEU A 434 5.15 15.73 -28.11
N GLU A 435 4.52 16.38 -27.15
CA GLU A 435 4.70 17.80 -26.87
C GLU A 435 4.95 18.06 -25.37
N ALA A 436 5.64 19.15 -25.05
CA ALA A 436 5.90 19.58 -23.66
C ALA A 436 6.46 18.46 -22.73
N LEU A 437 7.38 17.65 -23.26
CA LEU A 437 8.16 16.72 -22.44
C LEU A 437 9.30 17.49 -21.75
N MET A 438 9.34 17.38 -20.42
CA MET A 438 10.42 17.93 -19.60
C MET A 438 11.13 16.80 -18.88
N ILE A 439 12.40 16.56 -19.24
CA ILE A 439 13.28 15.61 -18.56
C ILE A 439 14.42 16.38 -17.92
N GLY A 440 14.64 16.19 -16.62
CA GLY A 440 15.80 16.80 -15.98
C GLY A 440 16.39 16.00 -14.84
N LYS A 441 17.63 16.32 -14.47
CA LYS A 441 18.36 15.73 -13.34
C LYS A 441 18.29 14.21 -13.35
N GLY A 442 18.95 13.58 -14.31
CA GLY A 442 18.99 12.13 -14.32
C GLY A 442 20.08 11.56 -15.20
N ASP A 443 20.35 10.29 -14.92
CA ASP A 443 21.47 9.57 -15.51
C ASP A 443 20.99 8.27 -16.14
N GLY A 444 21.22 8.19 -17.44
CA GLY A 444 20.92 7.02 -18.24
C GLY A 444 22.21 6.27 -18.54
N ILE A 445 22.43 5.09 -17.95
CA ILE A 445 23.71 4.36 -18.02
C ILE A 445 23.59 2.95 -18.64
N GLY A 446 24.44 2.69 -19.63
CA GLY A 446 24.58 1.39 -20.27
C GLY A 446 23.51 1.07 -21.30
N GLY A 447 23.24 -0.23 -21.55
CA GLY A 447 22.29 -0.66 -22.59
C GLY A 447 22.69 -0.30 -24.04
N VAL A 448 21.74 -0.40 -24.97
CA VAL A 448 21.99 -0.09 -26.39
C VAL A 448 21.91 1.42 -26.65
N TYR A 449 20.77 2.04 -26.37
CA TYR A 449 20.51 3.47 -26.61
C TYR A 449 20.10 4.19 -25.33
N SER A 450 20.49 5.45 -25.20
CA SER A 450 19.98 6.33 -24.15
C SER A 450 18.67 7.01 -24.53
N PHE A 451 18.55 7.49 -25.77
CA PHE A 451 17.34 8.15 -26.24
C PHE A 451 17.15 7.89 -27.74
N THR A 452 15.91 7.60 -28.16
CA THR A 452 15.57 7.65 -29.59
C THR A 452 14.18 8.25 -29.81
N CYS A 453 14.03 9.04 -30.87
CA CYS A 453 12.70 9.47 -31.35
C CYS A 453 12.54 9.31 -32.86
N ASP A 454 11.34 8.88 -33.25
CA ASP A 454 10.91 8.77 -34.64
C ASP A 454 9.54 9.46 -34.81
N ASP A 455 9.38 10.25 -35.87
CA ASP A 455 8.13 11.00 -36.12
C ASP A 455 6.97 10.12 -36.60
N LEU A 456 7.26 8.92 -37.13
CA LEU A 456 6.32 8.03 -37.81
C LEU A 456 5.38 8.77 -38.81
N GLY A 457 5.85 9.86 -39.44
CA GLY A 457 5.06 10.70 -40.34
C GLY A 457 3.97 11.54 -39.65
N THR A 458 4.02 11.70 -38.33
CA THR A 458 2.97 12.37 -37.55
C THR A 458 3.36 13.76 -37.07
N GLY A 459 4.57 14.27 -37.33
CA GLY A 459 4.99 15.60 -36.85
C GLY A 459 5.80 15.57 -35.54
N GLY A 460 6.19 14.38 -35.09
CA GLY A 460 7.32 14.16 -34.19
C GLY A 460 7.21 14.76 -32.78
N MET A 461 8.38 14.92 -32.17
CA MET A 461 8.55 15.47 -30.83
C MET A 461 8.78 16.98 -30.90
N ARG A 462 8.10 17.75 -30.03
CA ARG A 462 8.21 19.21 -30.03
C ARG A 462 8.03 19.92 -28.69
N TYR A 463 8.60 21.13 -28.56
CA TYR A 463 8.53 21.94 -27.33
C TYR A 463 9.03 21.19 -26.10
N CYS A 464 10.10 20.41 -26.25
CA CYS A 464 10.63 19.55 -25.21
C CYS A 464 11.94 20.12 -24.62
N THR A 465 12.15 19.90 -23.33
CA THR A 465 13.31 20.42 -22.60
C THR A 465 14.05 19.29 -21.88
N PHE A 466 15.37 19.31 -21.99
CA PHE A 466 16.30 18.38 -21.35
C PHE A 466 17.29 19.21 -20.52
N ASN A 467 17.32 19.01 -19.20
CA ASN A 467 18.17 19.80 -18.30
C ASN A 467 18.96 18.92 -17.34
N SER A 468 20.29 18.91 -17.46
CA SER A 468 21.16 18.05 -16.65
C SER A 468 20.83 16.57 -16.82
N VAL A 469 20.79 16.13 -18.09
CA VAL A 469 20.51 14.74 -18.48
C VAL A 469 21.78 14.10 -19.04
N PHE A 470 22.11 12.92 -18.53
CA PHE A 470 23.28 12.15 -19.00
C PHE A 470 22.80 11.04 -19.94
N PHE A 471 23.20 11.16 -21.20
CA PHE A 471 22.87 10.24 -22.28
C PHE A 471 24.00 9.20 -22.44
N ASP A 472 24.18 8.29 -21.50
CA ASP A 472 25.25 7.29 -21.50
C ASP A 472 24.75 5.90 -21.94
N GLY A 473 24.44 5.76 -23.24
CA GLY A 473 24.22 4.43 -23.83
C GLY A 473 25.55 3.67 -24.01
N THR A 474 25.60 2.35 -23.88
CA THR A 474 26.88 1.66 -24.19
C THR A 474 27.18 1.68 -25.68
N THR A 475 26.23 1.20 -26.48
CA THR A 475 26.49 0.84 -27.89
C THR A 475 26.20 1.99 -28.84
N ARG A 476 25.22 2.84 -28.54
CA ARG A 476 24.79 3.95 -29.42
C ARG A 476 24.38 5.17 -28.60
N GLY A 477 24.50 6.34 -29.21
CA GLY A 477 24.13 7.60 -28.59
C GLY A 477 22.66 7.97 -28.72
N ALA A 478 22.33 9.16 -28.22
CA ALA A 478 20.99 9.70 -28.30
C ALA A 478 20.67 10.14 -29.73
N VAL A 479 19.50 9.76 -30.25
CA VAL A 479 19.09 10.07 -31.61
C VAL A 479 17.76 10.82 -31.62
N PHE A 480 17.80 12.03 -32.17
CA PHE A 480 16.65 12.89 -32.38
C PHE A 480 16.35 12.97 -33.88
N THR A 481 15.20 12.46 -34.31
CA THR A 481 14.77 12.47 -35.70
C THR A 481 13.52 13.32 -35.88
N ASN A 482 13.55 14.26 -36.83
CA ASN A 482 12.43 15.11 -37.23
C ASN A 482 11.71 15.76 -36.04
N ALA A 483 12.49 16.25 -35.08
CA ALA A 483 11.99 16.92 -33.87
C ALA A 483 12.21 18.43 -33.95
N GLU A 484 11.35 19.21 -33.28
CA GLU A 484 11.40 20.66 -33.34
C GLU A 484 11.26 21.34 -31.97
N HIS A 485 11.68 22.60 -31.83
CA HIS A 485 11.49 23.36 -30.57
C HIS A 485 12.08 22.64 -29.35
N LEU A 486 13.32 22.17 -29.47
CA LEU A 486 14.01 21.44 -28.40
C LEU A 486 15.00 22.33 -27.65
N HIS A 487 15.09 22.16 -26.33
CA HIS A 487 16.06 22.86 -25.50
C HIS A 487 16.88 21.90 -24.66
N PHE A 488 18.20 21.95 -24.79
CA PHE A 488 19.15 21.15 -24.01
C PHE A 488 20.03 22.08 -23.20
N THR A 489 20.14 21.83 -21.89
CA THR A 489 20.97 22.62 -20.98
C THR A 489 21.75 21.69 -20.05
N ASP A 490 23.07 21.86 -20.02
CA ASP A 490 23.99 21.12 -19.14
C ASP A 490 23.85 19.59 -19.28
N CYS A 491 23.57 19.12 -20.50
CA CYS A 491 23.46 17.70 -20.80
C CYS A 491 24.84 17.09 -21.10
N TRP A 492 24.94 15.77 -20.96
CA TRP A 492 26.18 15.03 -21.16
C TRP A 492 25.96 13.80 -22.03
N ALA A 493 26.98 13.39 -22.80
CA ALA A 493 26.99 12.10 -23.50
C ALA A 493 28.39 11.48 -23.52
N SER A 494 28.46 10.17 -23.30
CA SER A 494 29.67 9.37 -23.49
C SER A 494 29.34 7.96 -23.88
N ASN A 495 29.09 7.74 -25.16
CA ASN A 495 28.48 6.51 -25.63
C ASN A 495 29.04 6.09 -26.99
N GLY A 496 28.51 5.01 -27.55
CA GLY A 496 28.77 4.67 -28.96
C GLY A 496 30.09 3.95 -29.22
N ARG A 497 30.76 3.48 -28.16
CA ARG A 497 32.07 2.85 -28.25
C ARG A 497 31.98 1.46 -28.90
N GLY A 498 33.03 1.06 -29.61
CA GLY A 498 33.12 -0.17 -30.41
C GLY A 498 32.42 -0.13 -31.77
N VAL A 499 31.58 0.88 -32.04
CA VAL A 499 30.84 1.02 -33.32
C VAL A 499 30.94 2.43 -33.94
N ALA A 500 31.81 3.28 -33.39
CA ALA A 500 32.01 4.66 -33.84
C ALA A 500 30.73 5.50 -33.91
N ALA A 501 29.77 5.27 -33.00
CA ALA A 501 28.51 6.02 -33.00
C ALA A 501 28.68 7.41 -32.34
N PRO A 502 27.97 8.45 -32.83
CA PRO A 502 28.01 9.77 -32.20
C PRO A 502 27.35 9.82 -30.83
N GLY A 503 27.80 10.76 -29.99
CA GLY A 503 27.26 11.06 -28.65
C GLY A 503 25.78 11.41 -28.66
N MET A 504 25.45 12.48 -29.39
CA MET A 504 24.09 12.90 -29.71
C MET A 504 23.98 13.15 -31.22
N SER A 505 22.87 12.72 -31.82
CA SER A 505 22.57 12.88 -33.24
C SER A 505 21.25 13.62 -33.45
N PHE A 506 21.26 14.66 -34.29
CA PHE A 506 20.09 15.42 -34.72
C PHE A 506 19.92 15.25 -36.23
N LEU A 507 18.82 14.63 -36.62
CA LEU A 507 18.53 14.22 -37.99
C LEU A 507 17.22 14.88 -38.41
N GLY A 508 17.26 15.82 -39.36
CA GLY A 508 16.02 16.45 -39.85
C GLY A 508 15.33 17.38 -38.83
N CYS A 509 16.05 17.82 -37.79
CA CYS A 509 15.47 18.60 -36.69
C CYS A 509 15.43 20.11 -36.98
N SER A 510 14.54 20.85 -36.31
CA SER A 510 14.50 22.31 -36.43
C SER A 510 14.32 23.04 -35.10
N HIS A 511 14.61 24.34 -35.05
CA HIS A 511 14.30 25.19 -33.88
C HIS A 511 14.83 24.62 -32.56
N PHE A 512 16.12 24.29 -32.46
CA PHE A 512 16.67 23.72 -31.24
C PHE A 512 17.89 24.47 -30.70
N THR A 513 18.09 24.39 -29.38
CA THR A 513 19.24 24.99 -28.70
C THR A 513 19.93 23.96 -27.85
N ILE A 514 21.25 23.88 -27.99
CA ILE A 514 22.13 23.06 -27.15
C ILE A 514 23.06 24.02 -26.43
N LYS A 515 22.98 24.04 -25.09
CA LYS A 515 23.80 24.90 -24.25
C LYS A 515 24.48 24.11 -23.12
N GLY A 516 25.77 24.35 -22.89
CA GLY A 516 26.48 23.69 -21.78
C GLY A 516 26.68 22.19 -21.99
N TYR A 517 26.53 21.70 -23.23
CA TYR A 517 26.62 20.28 -23.53
C TYR A 517 28.06 19.77 -23.46
N GLN A 518 28.23 18.58 -22.89
CA GLN A 518 29.50 17.87 -22.80
C GLN A 518 29.41 16.54 -23.56
N GLY A 519 30.06 16.45 -24.72
CA GLY A 519 30.22 15.20 -25.46
C GLY A 519 31.64 14.70 -25.30
N TYR A 520 31.88 13.72 -24.44
CA TYR A 520 33.23 13.24 -24.12
C TYR A 520 33.34 11.74 -24.32
N ASN A 521 34.48 11.25 -24.82
CA ASN A 521 34.73 9.80 -24.92
C ASN A 521 33.65 9.05 -25.73
N CYS A 522 33.09 9.70 -26.75
CA CYS A 522 32.16 9.07 -27.68
C CYS A 522 32.93 8.26 -28.73
N GLY A 523 32.33 7.15 -29.20
CA GLY A 523 32.96 6.30 -30.23
C GLY A 523 33.18 7.05 -31.55
N GLY A 524 32.22 7.88 -31.96
CA GLY A 524 32.28 8.77 -33.11
C GLY A 524 32.36 10.25 -32.70
N ALA A 525 31.65 11.13 -33.42
CA ALA A 525 31.58 12.55 -33.07
C ALA A 525 30.86 12.77 -31.73
N GLY A 526 31.30 13.77 -30.95
CA GLY A 526 30.57 14.16 -29.74
C GLY A 526 29.16 14.66 -30.04
N LEU A 527 29.01 15.38 -31.16
CA LEU A 527 27.73 15.88 -31.65
C LEU A 527 27.64 15.75 -33.17
N PHE A 528 26.57 15.12 -33.66
CA PHE A 528 26.29 14.95 -35.08
C PHE A 528 24.97 15.62 -35.46
N ILE A 529 25.00 16.52 -36.44
CA ILE A 529 23.83 17.30 -36.89
C ILE A 529 23.76 17.23 -38.42
N THR A 530 22.63 16.77 -38.95
CA THR A 530 22.42 16.76 -40.40
C THR A 530 20.97 16.99 -40.78
N PHE A 531 20.75 17.58 -41.95
CA PHE A 531 19.41 17.96 -42.45
C PHE A 531 18.64 18.89 -41.50
N CYS A 532 19.34 19.71 -40.71
CA CYS A 532 18.72 20.53 -39.67
C CYS A 532 18.62 22.02 -40.04
N THR A 533 17.70 22.75 -39.39
CA THR A 533 17.55 24.20 -39.58
C THR A 533 17.26 24.94 -38.28
N ASP A 534 17.62 26.22 -38.20
CA ASP A 534 17.24 27.10 -37.09
C ASP A 534 17.73 26.59 -35.72
N PHE A 535 19.05 26.46 -35.55
CA PHE A 535 19.59 25.95 -34.30
C PHE A 535 20.82 26.67 -33.77
N THR A 536 21.04 26.57 -32.47
CA THR A 536 22.19 27.13 -31.79
C THR A 536 22.90 26.07 -30.96
N VAL A 537 24.22 26.00 -31.12
CA VAL A 537 25.12 25.21 -30.28
C VAL A 537 26.02 26.21 -29.56
N ASP A 538 25.90 26.30 -28.24
CA ASP A 538 26.56 27.32 -27.44
C ASP A 538 27.23 26.71 -26.21
N SER A 539 28.44 27.19 -25.88
CA SER A 539 29.14 26.85 -24.64
C SER A 539 29.31 25.33 -24.43
N ILE A 540 29.71 24.61 -25.49
CA ILE A 540 29.88 23.15 -25.46
C ILE A 540 31.32 22.73 -25.19
N ASP A 541 31.52 21.52 -24.66
CA ASP A 541 32.81 20.82 -24.60
C ASP A 541 32.70 19.46 -25.32
N VAL A 542 33.43 19.32 -26.42
CA VAL A 542 33.48 18.09 -27.24
C VAL A 542 34.89 17.50 -27.33
N THR A 543 35.55 17.36 -26.19
CA THR A 543 36.91 16.82 -26.09
C THR A 543 36.95 15.28 -26.09
N ALA A 544 38.03 14.70 -26.58
CA ALA A 544 38.35 13.27 -26.50
C ALA A 544 37.33 12.31 -27.14
N ASN A 545 36.74 12.70 -28.27
CA ASN A 545 35.83 11.85 -29.04
C ASN A 545 36.59 11.07 -30.12
N SER A 546 35.86 10.29 -30.94
CA SER A 546 36.42 9.40 -31.95
C SER A 546 37.29 8.28 -31.36
N VAL A 547 36.85 7.66 -30.26
CA VAL A 547 37.62 6.62 -29.53
C VAL A 547 37.89 5.37 -30.39
N ASP A 548 36.93 4.97 -31.23
CA ASP A 548 37.03 3.75 -32.05
C ASP A 548 37.23 4.03 -33.54
N GLY A 549 37.14 5.30 -33.94
CA GLY A 549 37.54 5.74 -35.27
C GLY A 549 39.04 5.95 -35.29
N ALA A 550 39.75 5.29 -36.21
CA ALA A 550 41.08 5.73 -36.61
C ALA A 550 40.97 7.16 -37.15
N GLU A 551 41.21 8.16 -36.30
CA GLU A 551 41.37 9.58 -36.64
C GLU A 551 40.31 10.13 -37.62
N GLY A 552 39.02 9.78 -37.47
CA GLY A 552 38.02 10.04 -38.53
C GLY A 552 36.95 11.06 -38.18
N SER A 553 36.41 11.01 -36.95
CA SER A 553 35.28 11.87 -36.58
C SER A 553 35.73 13.15 -35.88
N PRO A 554 35.08 14.30 -36.13
CA PRO A 554 35.34 15.54 -35.42
C PRO A 554 34.61 15.57 -34.06
N GLY A 555 34.91 16.57 -33.22
CA GLY A 555 34.12 16.84 -32.00
C GLY A 555 32.66 17.15 -32.31
N VAL A 556 32.43 18.08 -33.24
CA VAL A 556 31.11 18.39 -33.84
C VAL A 556 31.15 18.19 -35.35
N LEU A 557 30.16 17.48 -35.89
CA LEU A 557 29.94 17.34 -37.33
C LEU A 557 28.58 17.91 -37.72
N ILE A 558 28.57 18.91 -38.60
CA ILE A 558 27.36 19.52 -39.17
C ILE A 558 27.37 19.38 -40.69
N SER A 559 26.28 18.95 -41.31
CA SER A 559 26.14 18.86 -42.77
C SER A 559 24.70 19.09 -43.22
N ASN A 560 24.47 19.43 -44.50
CA ASN A 560 23.13 19.58 -45.07
C ASN A 560 22.19 20.47 -44.23
N SER A 561 22.71 21.53 -43.61
CA SER A 561 22.00 22.28 -42.57
C SER A 561 22.07 23.79 -42.80
N THR A 562 21.05 24.55 -42.38
CA THR A 562 20.99 26.00 -42.61
C THR A 562 20.55 26.78 -41.37
N ARG A 563 20.83 28.08 -41.32
CA ARG A 563 20.40 28.98 -40.23
C ARG A 563 20.86 28.50 -38.86
N PHE A 564 22.17 28.43 -38.65
CA PHE A 564 22.72 27.94 -37.39
C PHE A 564 23.89 28.75 -36.84
N THR A 565 24.08 28.65 -35.52
CA THR A 565 25.24 29.25 -34.84
C THR A 565 25.97 28.20 -34.01
N VAL A 566 27.30 28.17 -34.14
CA VAL A 566 28.19 27.44 -33.22
C VAL A 566 29.05 28.47 -32.50
N ALA A 567 28.84 28.62 -31.19
CA ALA A 567 29.51 29.64 -30.40
C ALA A 567 30.11 29.10 -29.10
N ASN A 568 31.20 29.73 -28.67
CA ASN A 568 31.83 29.48 -27.36
C ASN A 568 32.17 28.00 -27.10
N GLY A 569 32.35 27.20 -28.16
CA GLY A 569 32.66 25.78 -28.06
C GLY A 569 34.14 25.55 -27.78
N THR A 570 34.43 24.49 -27.03
CA THR A 570 35.77 23.93 -26.81
C THR A 570 35.79 22.47 -27.23
N GLY A 571 36.97 21.98 -27.59
CA GLY A 571 37.13 20.59 -28.01
C GLY A 571 38.49 20.31 -28.60
N GLY A 572 39.06 19.18 -28.21
CA GLY A 572 40.39 18.79 -28.65
C GLY A 572 40.72 17.34 -28.36
N LYS A 573 42.00 17.01 -28.54
CA LYS A 573 42.57 15.76 -28.02
C LYS A 573 42.40 15.71 -26.50
N GLY A 574 41.99 14.56 -25.99
CA GLY A 574 42.04 14.27 -24.56
C GLY A 574 42.74 12.95 -24.29
N VAL A 575 42.44 12.34 -23.14
CA VAL A 575 43.13 11.14 -22.66
C VAL A 575 42.74 9.88 -23.45
N VAL A 576 41.51 9.83 -23.95
CA VAL A 576 40.89 8.58 -24.43
C VAL A 576 40.52 8.57 -25.93
N GLY A 577 40.37 9.74 -26.56
CA GLY A 577 39.98 9.86 -27.96
C GLY A 577 40.78 10.94 -28.69
N PHE A 578 40.91 10.76 -30.01
CA PHE A 578 41.64 11.67 -30.88
C PHE A 578 40.84 11.97 -32.16
N GLN A 579 40.26 13.15 -32.21
CA GLN A 579 39.34 13.61 -33.26
C GLN A 579 40.04 14.42 -34.35
N THR A 580 39.45 14.45 -35.56
CA THR A 580 40.03 15.13 -36.74
C THR A 580 40.04 16.64 -36.61
N PHE A 581 38.86 17.20 -36.33
CA PHE A 581 38.63 18.61 -36.11
C PHE A 581 37.83 18.79 -34.83
N GLY A 582 37.88 19.96 -34.21
CA GLY A 582 36.93 20.29 -33.15
C GLY A 582 35.54 20.52 -33.73
N LEU A 583 35.48 21.22 -34.87
CA LEU A 583 34.26 21.41 -35.65
C LEU A 583 34.50 21.14 -37.14
N LEU A 584 33.64 20.34 -37.75
CA LEU A 584 33.57 20.12 -39.18
C LEU A 584 32.20 20.59 -39.70
N VAL A 585 32.20 21.65 -40.51
CA VAL A 585 31.04 22.08 -41.29
C VAL A 585 31.17 21.49 -42.70
N GLY A 586 30.47 20.40 -42.93
CA GLY A 586 30.48 19.64 -44.17
C GLY A 586 29.71 20.34 -45.29
N ILE A 587 29.37 19.55 -46.32
CA ILE A 587 28.70 20.04 -47.53
C ILE A 587 27.28 20.57 -47.25
N ASN A 588 26.77 21.38 -48.20
CA ASN A 588 25.39 21.85 -48.26
C ASN A 588 24.95 22.63 -47.01
N CYS A 589 25.86 23.38 -46.41
CA CYS A 589 25.57 24.28 -45.30
C CYS A 589 25.46 25.74 -45.74
N SER A 590 24.52 26.47 -45.13
CA SER A 590 24.30 27.89 -45.44
C SER A 590 23.76 28.71 -44.26
N ASN A 591 23.87 30.04 -44.33
CA ASN A 591 23.32 30.95 -43.31
C ASN A 591 23.81 30.62 -41.89
N TYR A 592 25.13 30.52 -41.69
CA TYR A 592 25.68 30.11 -40.39
C TYR A 592 26.74 31.03 -39.83
N ALA A 593 26.87 30.99 -38.50
CA ALA A 593 27.87 31.76 -37.76
C ALA A 593 28.74 30.86 -36.88
N LEU A 594 30.06 31.04 -36.97
CA LEU A 594 31.07 30.38 -36.12
C LEU A 594 31.73 31.45 -35.26
N ILE A 595 31.46 31.50 -33.96
CA ILE A 595 31.84 32.64 -33.11
C ILE A 595 32.58 32.20 -31.85
N ALA A 596 33.75 32.76 -31.58
CA ALA A 596 34.46 32.61 -30.30
C ALA A 596 34.73 31.14 -29.89
N ASN A 597 34.91 30.23 -30.85
CA ASN A 597 35.24 28.83 -30.56
C ASN A 597 36.74 28.66 -30.31
N ASN A 598 37.09 27.78 -29.37
CA ASN A 598 38.47 27.43 -29.02
C ASN A 598 38.70 25.93 -29.16
N PHE A 599 38.79 25.45 -30.40
CA PHE A 599 39.13 24.06 -30.70
C PHE A 599 40.64 23.90 -30.88
N PHE A 600 41.24 22.95 -30.17
CA PHE A 600 42.70 22.81 -30.05
C PHE A 600 43.16 21.36 -30.20
N ASP A 601 44.43 21.15 -30.56
CA ASP A 601 45.12 19.85 -30.57
C ASP A 601 44.38 18.70 -31.29
N ASN A 602 43.55 19.00 -32.29
CA ASN A 602 42.89 17.98 -33.13
C ASN A 602 43.84 17.51 -34.26
N ALA A 603 43.60 16.32 -34.81
CA ALA A 603 44.53 15.67 -35.76
C ALA A 603 44.77 16.47 -37.05
N SER A 604 43.74 17.16 -37.56
CA SER A 604 43.77 17.88 -38.83
C SER A 604 43.62 19.39 -38.69
N GLY A 605 42.95 19.90 -37.64
CA GLY A 605 42.82 21.34 -37.41
C GLY A 605 41.72 21.73 -36.43
N SER A 606 41.58 23.02 -36.15
CA SER A 606 40.54 23.53 -35.24
C SER A 606 39.14 23.40 -35.85
N ILE A 607 38.94 24.02 -37.02
CA ILE A 607 37.67 24.10 -37.73
C ILE A 607 37.92 23.78 -39.21
N PHE A 608 37.08 22.93 -39.79
CA PHE A 608 36.99 22.70 -41.23
C PHE A 608 35.65 23.21 -41.77
N GLU A 609 35.68 23.84 -42.94
CA GLU A 609 34.51 24.26 -43.70
C GLU A 609 34.62 23.80 -45.15
N ASP A 610 33.58 23.11 -45.64
CA ASP A 610 33.49 22.75 -47.06
C ASP A 610 33.39 24.00 -47.96
N ALA A 611 34.06 23.94 -49.11
CA ALA A 611 34.16 25.07 -50.03
C ALA A 611 32.82 25.45 -50.69
N GLY A 612 31.86 24.52 -50.78
CA GLY A 612 30.53 24.72 -51.36
C GLY A 612 29.56 25.52 -50.48
N ASN A 613 29.92 25.78 -49.22
CA ASN A 613 29.07 26.49 -48.27
C ASN A 613 28.95 27.99 -48.60
N VAL A 614 27.83 28.61 -48.18
CA VAL A 614 27.49 30.02 -48.52
C VAL A 614 26.81 30.78 -47.36
N PHE A 615 26.74 32.11 -47.44
CA PHE A 615 26.10 32.97 -46.44
C PHE A 615 26.60 32.70 -45.02
N ARG A 616 27.89 32.98 -44.76
CA ARG A 616 28.54 32.55 -43.51
C ARG A 616 29.38 33.62 -42.86
N ARG A 617 29.44 33.59 -41.53
CA ARG A 617 30.23 34.51 -40.71
C ARG A 617 31.12 33.75 -39.74
N ALA A 618 32.40 34.11 -39.65
CA ALA A 618 33.31 33.56 -38.66
C ALA A 618 34.11 34.68 -38.00
N ALA A 619 34.09 34.71 -36.67
CA ALA A 619 34.77 35.74 -35.89
C ALA A 619 35.30 35.15 -34.58
N PHE A 620 36.48 35.61 -34.18
CA PHE A 620 37.10 35.30 -32.88
C PHE A 620 37.34 33.80 -32.60
N ASN A 621 37.38 32.95 -33.62
CA ASN A 621 37.70 31.53 -33.44
C ASN A 621 39.22 31.35 -33.31
N ALA A 622 39.65 30.69 -32.23
CA ALA A 622 41.07 30.40 -32.00
C ALA A 622 41.60 29.44 -33.07
N ASN A 623 42.85 29.66 -33.50
CA ASN A 623 43.51 28.84 -34.52
C ASN A 623 42.73 28.74 -35.85
N TYR A 624 41.87 29.71 -36.16
CA TYR A 624 41.13 29.80 -37.41
C TYR A 624 41.35 31.18 -38.05
N ILE A 625 42.18 31.22 -39.07
CA ILE A 625 42.71 32.43 -39.69
C ILE A 625 41.73 32.91 -40.76
N THR A 626 41.01 34.00 -40.47
CA THR A 626 40.05 34.62 -41.40
C THR A 626 40.62 35.74 -42.25
N ARG A 627 41.80 36.27 -41.91
CA ARG A 627 42.43 37.36 -42.65
C ARG A 627 43.90 37.08 -42.88
N ALA A 628 44.36 37.33 -44.10
CA ALA A 628 45.76 37.27 -44.46
C ALA A 628 46.06 38.41 -45.44
N LYS A 629 47.21 39.07 -45.26
CA LYS A 629 47.66 40.12 -46.17
C LYS A 629 49.17 40.11 -46.28
N ASN A 630 49.68 40.39 -47.47
CA ASN A 630 51.11 40.52 -47.72
C ASN A 630 51.38 41.32 -49.01
N VAL A 631 52.66 41.54 -49.32
CA VAL A 631 53.14 42.04 -50.60
C VAL A 631 53.78 40.88 -51.36
N THR A 632 53.53 40.75 -52.66
CA THR A 632 54.09 39.68 -53.48
C THR A 632 54.63 40.22 -54.80
N ALA A 633 55.73 39.63 -55.26
CA ALA A 633 56.37 39.99 -56.52
C ALA A 633 55.76 39.21 -57.68
N LEU A 634 55.46 39.90 -58.79
CA LEU A 634 55.26 39.27 -60.10
C LEU A 634 56.57 39.39 -60.92
N PRO A 635 57.30 38.30 -61.14
CA PRO A 635 58.60 38.34 -61.82
C PRO A 635 58.51 38.89 -63.25
N ALA A 636 59.58 39.50 -63.73
CA ALA A 636 59.71 39.95 -65.12
C ALA A 636 59.44 38.79 -66.11
N GLY A 637 58.75 39.07 -67.21
CA GLY A 637 58.40 38.09 -68.25
C GLY A 637 57.23 37.17 -67.93
N GLN A 638 56.79 37.09 -66.66
CA GLN A 638 55.66 36.26 -66.25
C GLN A 638 54.32 36.97 -66.47
N THR A 639 53.27 36.17 -66.69
CA THR A 639 51.87 36.62 -66.76
C THR A 639 51.07 36.23 -65.51
N PHE A 640 51.66 35.46 -64.60
CA PHE A 640 51.03 35.08 -63.34
C PHE A 640 52.05 34.74 -62.25
N VAL A 641 51.58 34.75 -61.00
CA VAL A 641 52.28 34.21 -59.84
C VAL A 641 51.26 33.52 -58.92
N ASP A 642 51.65 32.38 -58.34
CA ASP A 642 50.87 31.71 -57.30
C ASP A 642 51.30 32.27 -55.94
N VAL A 643 50.36 32.89 -55.24
CA VAL A 643 50.57 33.59 -53.97
C VAL A 643 50.20 32.65 -52.82
N PRO A 644 51.15 32.28 -51.95
CA PRO A 644 50.85 31.49 -50.75
C PRO A 644 50.01 32.28 -49.75
N HIS A 645 49.08 31.61 -49.07
CA HIS A 645 48.30 32.19 -47.97
C HIS A 645 48.19 31.24 -46.77
N THR A 646 47.79 31.78 -45.63
CA THR A 646 47.61 31.04 -44.35
C THR A 646 46.15 30.96 -43.90
N LEU A 647 45.20 31.36 -44.76
CA LEU A 647 43.77 31.30 -44.47
C LEU A 647 43.34 29.85 -44.18
N SER A 648 42.44 29.68 -43.21
CA SER A 648 41.98 28.34 -42.78
C SER A 648 40.98 27.67 -43.72
N ARG A 649 40.49 28.38 -44.73
CA ARG A 649 39.62 27.88 -45.80
C ARG A 649 40.09 28.45 -47.14
N VAL A 650 39.80 27.72 -48.24
CA VAL A 650 39.93 28.24 -49.60
C VAL A 650 39.15 29.56 -49.76
N PRO A 651 39.81 30.69 -50.01
CA PRO A 651 39.11 31.96 -50.27
C PRO A 651 38.39 31.92 -51.62
N LYS A 652 37.27 32.65 -51.74
CA LYS A 652 36.64 32.96 -53.03
C LYS A 652 37.39 34.12 -53.70
N ILE A 653 37.32 34.19 -55.03
CA ILE A 653 37.96 35.27 -55.81
C ILE A 653 37.50 36.66 -55.31
N GLN A 654 36.24 36.81 -54.91
CA GLN A 654 35.69 38.08 -54.41
C GLN A 654 36.16 38.44 -52.99
N GLU A 655 36.72 37.48 -52.24
CA GLU A 655 37.25 37.68 -50.87
C GLU A 655 38.71 38.21 -50.90
N ILE A 656 39.30 38.38 -52.09
CA ILE A 656 40.70 38.78 -52.28
C ILE A 656 40.75 40.12 -53.04
N SER A 657 41.36 41.12 -52.42
CA SER A 657 41.62 42.44 -53.02
C SER A 657 43.09 42.56 -53.42
N ILE A 658 43.35 43.02 -54.65
CA ILE A 658 44.71 43.26 -55.18
C ILE A 658 44.90 44.76 -55.41
N THR A 659 45.98 45.32 -54.89
CA THR A 659 46.39 46.71 -55.09
C THR A 659 47.77 46.75 -55.75
N PRO A 660 47.89 47.12 -57.05
CA PRO A 660 49.17 47.25 -57.73
C PRO A 660 50.02 48.42 -57.20
N ASN A 661 51.35 48.26 -57.14
CA ASN A 661 52.20 49.22 -56.42
C ASN A 661 52.76 50.37 -57.29
N THR A 662 52.93 50.18 -58.62
CA THR A 662 52.94 51.22 -59.70
C THR A 662 53.50 50.72 -61.05
N ASP A 663 54.23 49.60 -61.11
CA ASP A 663 54.89 49.10 -62.34
C ASP A 663 54.35 47.76 -62.86
N MET A 664 53.11 47.41 -62.52
CA MET A 664 52.50 46.12 -62.87
C MET A 664 51.67 46.24 -64.14
N ALA A 665 51.74 45.24 -65.03
CA ALA A 665 50.83 45.15 -66.18
C ALA A 665 49.37 45.10 -65.71
N THR A 666 48.56 46.11 -66.05
CA THR A 666 47.16 46.23 -65.60
C THR A 666 46.16 45.76 -66.67
N PRO A 667 45.00 45.20 -66.28
CA PRO A 667 44.57 44.91 -64.90
C PRO A 667 45.17 43.61 -64.35
N ALA A 668 45.57 43.63 -63.07
CA ALA A 668 45.89 42.44 -62.29
C ALA A 668 44.61 41.88 -61.66
N TYR A 669 44.40 40.57 -61.73
CA TYR A 669 43.20 39.92 -61.19
C TYR A 669 43.52 38.52 -60.67
N VAL A 670 42.71 38.04 -59.73
CA VAL A 670 42.81 36.66 -59.25
C VAL A 670 42.15 35.74 -60.27
N SER A 671 42.89 34.75 -60.76
CA SER A 671 42.45 33.84 -61.84
C SER A 671 42.18 32.42 -61.36
N ALA A 672 42.71 32.02 -60.20
CA ALA A 672 42.46 30.73 -59.56
C ALA A 672 42.69 30.80 -58.05
N VAL A 673 42.07 29.91 -57.29
CA VAL A 673 42.21 29.76 -55.83
C VAL A 673 42.28 28.27 -55.47
N ASN A 674 43.06 27.91 -54.46
CA ASN A 674 43.08 26.57 -53.86
C ASN A 674 43.36 26.68 -52.34
N GLY A 675 43.61 25.56 -51.67
CA GLY A 675 43.74 25.51 -50.20
C GLY A 675 44.98 26.21 -49.62
N THR A 676 46.02 26.43 -50.43
CA THR A 676 47.30 26.98 -49.95
C THR A 676 47.78 28.19 -50.75
N THR A 677 47.24 28.40 -51.95
CA THR A 677 47.64 29.47 -52.86
C THR A 677 46.45 30.05 -53.63
N PHE A 678 46.58 31.30 -54.08
CA PHE A 678 45.75 31.88 -55.13
C PHE A 678 46.62 32.46 -56.25
N ARG A 679 46.15 32.36 -57.49
CA ARG A 679 46.88 32.84 -58.66
C ARG A 679 46.49 34.27 -58.99
N VAL A 680 47.46 35.18 -59.04
CA VAL A 680 47.29 36.53 -59.57
C VAL A 680 47.85 36.57 -61.00
N SER A 681 47.06 37.04 -61.95
CA SER A 681 47.39 37.09 -63.37
C SER A 681 47.29 38.50 -63.94
N THR A 682 48.06 38.75 -65.01
CA THR A 682 48.02 39.95 -65.84
C THR A 682 47.70 39.56 -67.29
N ARG A 683 47.16 40.50 -68.08
CA ARG A 683 46.84 40.25 -69.49
C ARG A 683 48.07 40.10 -70.39
N THR A 684 49.18 40.72 -70.00
CA THR A 684 50.45 40.72 -70.73
C THR A 684 51.59 40.42 -69.77
N SER A 685 52.70 39.90 -70.30
CA SER A 685 53.92 39.69 -69.52
C SER A 685 54.38 40.97 -68.85
N ASN A 686 54.85 40.85 -67.62
CA ASN A 686 55.33 41.98 -66.85
C ASN A 686 56.70 42.45 -67.39
N SER A 687 56.89 43.76 -67.60
CA SER A 687 58.09 44.31 -68.25
C SER A 687 59.35 44.25 -67.35
N GLY A 688 59.17 44.39 -66.04
CA GLY A 688 60.17 44.17 -65.00
C GLY A 688 59.54 43.46 -63.79
N THR A 689 60.29 43.12 -62.75
CA THR A 689 59.68 42.58 -61.52
C THR A 689 58.83 43.68 -60.87
N SER A 690 57.53 43.45 -60.74
CA SER A 690 56.60 44.38 -60.07
C SER A 690 56.10 43.78 -58.77
N TYR A 691 55.51 44.63 -57.92
CA TYR A 691 54.93 44.21 -56.65
C TYR A 691 53.46 44.61 -56.60
N PHE A 692 52.66 43.80 -55.93
CA PHE A 692 51.29 44.12 -55.58
C PHE A 692 51.06 43.77 -54.11
N SER A 693 50.25 44.58 -53.45
CA SER A 693 49.70 44.27 -52.13
C SER A 693 48.43 43.45 -52.31
N TRP A 694 48.22 42.48 -51.45
CA TRP A 694 46.98 41.72 -51.41
C TRP A 694 46.44 41.64 -49.98
N ASP A 695 45.12 41.68 -49.88
CA ASP A 695 44.37 41.49 -48.63
C ASP A 695 43.25 40.49 -48.93
N ALA A 696 43.20 39.41 -48.15
CA ALA A 696 42.18 38.39 -48.25
C ALA A 696 41.42 38.32 -46.92
N ASP A 697 40.11 38.54 -46.98
CA ASP A 697 39.22 38.52 -45.82
C ASP A 697 38.09 37.51 -46.05
N ILE A 698 38.20 36.38 -45.37
CA ILE A 698 37.21 35.30 -45.37
C ILE A 698 36.33 35.35 -44.12
N SER A 699 36.24 36.48 -43.41
CA SER A 699 35.45 36.60 -42.15
C SER A 699 33.94 36.61 -42.39
N GLU A 700 33.49 37.12 -43.52
CA GLU A 700 32.08 37.13 -43.90
C GLU A 700 31.94 36.82 -45.38
N GLN A 701 30.96 36.00 -45.70
CA GLN A 701 30.60 35.69 -47.07
C GLN A 701 29.14 36.02 -47.28
N ALA A 702 28.89 36.89 -48.26
CA ALA A 702 27.57 37.19 -48.77
C ALA A 702 27.02 36.08 -49.67
#